data_AF-A0A6B2Z0D1-F1
#
_entry.id   AF-A0A6B2Z0D1-F1
#
_cell.length_a   1.000
_cell.length_b   1.000
_cell.length_c   1.000
_cell.angle_alpha   90.00
_cell.angle_beta   90.00
_cell.angle_gamma   90.00
#
_symmetry.space_group_name_H-M   'P 1'
#
loop_
_entity.id
_entity.type
_entity.pdbx_description
1 polymer ?
#
loop_
_entity_poly.entity_id
_entity_poly.type
_entity_poly.pdbx_seq_one_letter_code
_entity_poly.pdbx_strand_id
1 'polypeptide(L)'
;MRDDRIAVIGTALRFPGADTPEAYWRDIRTGTGRVHRFTRAEFAAAGIPAAAYERPGFGGASGLLTGVDGFDAGFFGMSGREAELTDPQQRLFLECCFHALEDGGYAGGEKAYAGGGDRYAGGGGDGGSVRIGVYGSSGYRLYSLHSYLAANLAAEAGSGDWMTAKQVQVGNYTDFTATRAAFRLGLTGPALTVSTACSSALVSVHLACQALRAGDADLMLVGSAALHLPQVTGQLPVKGSTLSPTGTVRAFDAGADGTVGGNGAAAVLLKPLERALADGDTVHAVILGSAVTNDGADKGGFAAPGVAGQRDAVLGALRAADVDAASIGYVEAHGTGTLKGDPIEFAALTEAFRAHTDRTGFCALGSTKPAIGHLDSAAGLAGLIKAVEVLRHGVVPPLVNYSRPNPALALDDSPFLLPVRERAWPLAGVRRAGVHSIGMGGTNAHVILEQAPEAVPAASPERPVPALLPLSAADEDALRAYAVALRDRLTGGPDHPAGEAYTAPSPADLLTTTALGRRLLPHRLVVTAADPVAGLDAFLSGAPAGEAYTTGVAGSVRRPVFLFSGQGGGYPGMGAELSARFPVVAEVLETCARVYAEETGRGDFLDRIVDGRGPERWDTAFAQPALFALQIAQARMWERLGITPARVAGHSVGSYAALCVAGALDTEDAMRLVCGRGRLMQERSAPGAMVSAFVPRSRVRELLAAVPGLELAVVNGAAHHVLGGPPEAVDAAQVLLAARGEAYEVLAVDRAFHTALLDPALEEFRVLADKTELRPLHTEFVDGIDGTVRPAGWRPDAAYLVAQARRTADFAAVLDRLAGSPPAEPSTAEPSTAGSPSPGAAPLLELGPSAVLTGMVRRSLPDAVCVPTRQWERAVAALHCAGAGVDWAALLDGCGGRRVRLPTYPFRRRSHWRGPAPYTPPAPLTPRTPGTPRTTPRTPLTEDRMTEQAVLDRVLELTARHLGHRPDEVAADRTFVGLGADSLQLIGMVRQLEAEFGTEISMREILEEAGTPRLTAELIAGRKAPAISVEPTPAARIPAPAPVAHVPAPVSVAVASAPAPASGEPAYATRAEVAALSEQIRQLAETQAAMLTQLSEAVALLTARTGTETR
;
A
#
# COMPACT_ATOMS: atom_id res chain seq x y z
N MET A 1 -12.38 33.77 -7.65
CA MET A 1 -13.14 32.99 -6.64
C MET A 1 -12.63 31.56 -6.72
N ARG A 2 -12.30 30.92 -5.59
CA ARG A 2 -11.96 29.49 -5.60
C ARG A 2 -13.23 28.68 -5.91
N ASP A 3 -13.09 27.61 -6.69
CA ASP A 3 -14.18 26.66 -6.89
C ASP A 3 -14.50 25.95 -5.58
N ASP A 4 -15.74 26.07 -5.14
CA ASP A 4 -16.25 25.54 -3.88
C ASP A 4 -16.77 24.10 -4.00
N ARG A 5 -16.71 23.50 -5.19
CA ARG A 5 -17.20 22.14 -5.45
C ARG A 5 -16.18 21.08 -5.02
N ILE A 6 -16.67 20.01 -4.40
CA ILE A 6 -15.83 18.92 -3.88
C ILE A 6 -16.14 17.62 -4.64
N ALA A 7 -15.14 17.03 -5.28
CA ALA A 7 -15.24 15.74 -5.94
C ALA A 7 -15.18 14.58 -4.94
N VAL A 8 -16.02 13.57 -5.14
CA VAL A 8 -15.85 12.22 -4.58
C VAL A 8 -15.01 11.43 -5.58
N ILE A 9 -13.77 11.10 -5.23
CA ILE A 9 -12.81 10.46 -6.14
C ILE A 9 -12.49 9.01 -5.79
N GLY A 10 -12.83 8.56 -4.59
CA GLY A 10 -12.65 7.17 -4.15
C GLY A 10 -13.77 6.72 -3.23
N THR A 11 -14.16 5.46 -3.31
CA THR A 11 -15.19 4.84 -2.45
C THR A 11 -14.82 3.40 -2.09
N ALA A 12 -15.09 2.99 -0.86
CA ALA A 12 -14.97 1.61 -0.41
C ALA A 12 -16.09 1.27 0.58
N LEU A 13 -16.48 -0.01 0.63
CA LEU A 13 -17.53 -0.48 1.53
C LEU A 13 -17.36 -1.95 1.95
N ARG A 14 -18.01 -2.27 3.07
CA ARG A 14 -18.29 -3.60 3.59
C ARG A 14 -19.70 -3.58 4.13
N PHE A 15 -20.66 -4.03 3.33
CA PHE A 15 -22.08 -4.09 3.67
C PHE A 15 -22.57 -5.55 3.64
N PRO A 16 -23.73 -5.85 4.25
CA PRO A 16 -24.31 -7.18 4.19
C PRO A 16 -24.46 -7.64 2.73
N GLY A 17 -23.77 -8.73 2.36
CA GLY A 17 -23.80 -9.28 1.00
C GLY A 17 -22.96 -8.56 -0.06
N ALA A 18 -22.24 -7.48 0.30
CA ALA A 18 -21.46 -6.70 -0.66
C ALA A 18 -20.15 -6.14 -0.05
N ASP A 19 -19.04 -6.48 -0.69
CA ASP A 19 -17.70 -6.00 -0.32
C ASP A 19 -17.15 -4.95 -1.31
N THR A 20 -17.94 -4.56 -2.30
CA THR A 20 -17.60 -3.54 -3.30
C THR A 20 -18.82 -2.69 -3.68
N PRO A 21 -18.62 -1.43 -4.13
CA PRO A 21 -19.69 -0.60 -4.69
C PRO A 21 -20.47 -1.29 -5.81
N GLU A 22 -19.80 -2.06 -6.67
CA GLU A 22 -20.42 -2.78 -7.78
C GLU A 22 -21.35 -3.90 -7.29
N ALA A 23 -20.90 -4.70 -6.31
CA ALA A 23 -21.73 -5.75 -5.71
C ALA A 23 -22.94 -5.17 -4.97
N TYR A 24 -22.74 -4.04 -4.27
CA TYR A 24 -23.82 -3.33 -3.60
C TYR A 24 -24.82 -2.73 -4.61
N TRP A 25 -24.33 -2.10 -5.68
CA TRP A 25 -25.15 -1.54 -6.76
C TRP A 25 -26.06 -2.61 -7.39
N ARG A 26 -25.53 -3.80 -7.67
CA ARG A 26 -26.31 -4.94 -8.16
C ARG A 26 -27.49 -5.27 -7.22
N ASP A 27 -27.22 -5.35 -5.92
CA ASP A 27 -28.26 -5.68 -4.94
C ASP A 27 -29.34 -4.60 -4.85
N ILE A 28 -28.96 -3.32 -4.78
CA ILE A 28 -29.95 -2.22 -4.69
C ILE A 28 -30.73 -2.05 -5.99
N ARG A 29 -30.10 -2.23 -7.15
CA ARG A 29 -30.75 -2.13 -8.46
C ARG A 29 -31.82 -3.21 -8.63
N THR A 30 -31.53 -4.43 -8.20
CA THR A 30 -32.47 -5.57 -8.26
C THR A 30 -33.52 -5.56 -7.14
N GLY A 31 -33.43 -4.62 -6.19
CA GLY A 31 -34.32 -4.55 -5.04
C GLY A 31 -34.08 -5.67 -4.01
N THR A 32 -32.88 -6.22 -3.93
CA THR A 32 -32.51 -7.32 -3.04
C THR A 32 -32.29 -6.85 -1.60
N GLY A 33 -33.01 -7.46 -0.65
CA GLY A 33 -32.82 -7.24 0.79
C GLY A 33 -31.87 -8.25 1.43
N ARG A 34 -30.99 -7.76 2.31
CA ARG A 34 -29.95 -8.50 3.04
C ARG A 34 -30.17 -8.50 4.56
N VAL A 35 -31.28 -7.94 5.02
CA VAL A 35 -31.74 -8.08 6.41
C VAL A 35 -32.27 -9.50 6.63
N HIS A 36 -31.70 -10.20 7.60
CA HIS A 36 -32.05 -11.58 7.93
C HIS A 36 -32.79 -11.65 9.27
N ARG A 37 -33.93 -12.36 9.30
CA ARG A 37 -34.68 -12.61 10.54
C ARG A 37 -34.20 -13.90 11.17
N PHE A 38 -33.85 -13.84 12.45
CA PHE A 38 -33.26 -14.96 13.16
C PHE A 38 -34.28 -16.03 13.52
N THR A 39 -33.84 -17.27 13.38
CA THR A 39 -34.54 -18.49 13.78
C THR A 39 -34.20 -18.85 15.23
N ARG A 40 -35.01 -19.74 15.83
CA ARG A 40 -34.71 -20.28 17.18
C ARG A 40 -33.37 -21.02 17.23
N ALA A 41 -33.01 -21.72 16.15
CA ALA A 41 -31.73 -22.43 16.06
C ALA A 41 -30.55 -21.43 16.08
N GLU A 42 -30.68 -20.28 15.41
CA GLU A 42 -29.65 -19.25 15.40
C GLU A 42 -29.56 -18.54 16.76
N PHE A 43 -30.68 -18.29 17.44
CA PHE A 43 -30.65 -17.78 18.82
C PHE A 43 -29.95 -18.75 19.78
N ALA A 44 -30.24 -20.05 19.66
CA ALA A 44 -29.57 -21.08 20.45
C ALA A 44 -28.07 -21.14 20.14
N ALA A 45 -27.69 -21.10 18.86
CA ALA A 45 -26.30 -21.07 18.41
C ALA A 45 -25.55 -19.81 18.88
N ALA A 46 -26.26 -18.68 19.01
CA ALA A 46 -25.73 -17.43 19.56
C ALA A 46 -25.66 -17.40 21.09
N GLY A 47 -26.00 -18.49 21.78
CA GLY A 47 -25.94 -18.60 23.23
C GLY A 47 -27.08 -17.88 23.98
N ILE A 48 -28.16 -17.52 23.28
CA ILE A 48 -29.35 -16.94 23.93
C ILE A 48 -30.08 -18.07 24.69
N PRO A 49 -30.44 -17.89 25.97
CA PRO A 49 -31.14 -18.92 26.72
C PRO A 49 -32.49 -19.30 26.11
N ALA A 50 -32.82 -20.60 26.09
CA ALA A 50 -34.10 -21.10 25.58
C ALA A 50 -35.31 -20.40 26.21
N ALA A 51 -35.27 -20.21 27.53
CA ALA A 51 -36.30 -19.49 28.27
C ALA A 51 -36.53 -18.04 27.79
N ALA A 52 -35.57 -17.43 27.10
CA ALA A 52 -35.74 -16.10 26.50
C ALA A 52 -36.40 -16.19 25.11
N TYR A 53 -35.84 -17.00 24.20
CA TYR A 53 -36.34 -17.06 22.81
C TYR A 53 -37.60 -17.91 22.61
N GLU A 54 -38.00 -18.68 23.63
CA GLU A 54 -39.29 -19.38 23.64
C GLU A 54 -40.45 -18.48 24.09
N ARG A 55 -40.18 -17.29 24.64
CA ARG A 55 -41.23 -16.35 25.05
C ARG A 55 -42.06 -15.90 23.85
N PRO A 56 -43.40 -15.90 23.94
CA PRO A 56 -44.26 -15.40 22.87
C PRO A 56 -43.86 -13.98 22.46
N GLY A 57 -43.69 -13.78 21.15
CA GLY A 57 -43.30 -12.48 20.57
C GLY A 57 -41.80 -12.21 20.55
N PHE A 58 -40.94 -13.05 21.14
CA PHE A 58 -39.49 -12.86 21.03
C PHE A 58 -39.03 -13.01 19.58
N GLY A 59 -38.22 -12.05 19.13
CA GLY A 59 -37.69 -12.05 17.77
C GLY A 59 -36.49 -11.13 17.62
N GLY A 60 -35.87 -11.17 16.45
CA GLY A 60 -34.68 -10.40 16.12
C GLY A 60 -34.35 -10.54 14.65
N ALA A 61 -33.78 -9.48 14.10
CA ALA A 61 -33.30 -9.43 12.72
C ALA A 61 -32.11 -8.48 12.65
N SER A 62 -31.21 -8.69 11.69
CA SER A 62 -30.10 -7.76 11.41
C SER A 62 -29.57 -7.93 9.99
N GLY A 63 -28.95 -6.89 9.45
CA GLY A 63 -28.05 -7.01 8.31
C GLY A 63 -26.70 -7.54 8.79
N LEU A 64 -26.36 -8.78 8.44
CA LEU A 64 -25.15 -9.46 8.94
C LEU A 64 -23.93 -9.21 8.04
N LEU A 65 -22.77 -8.99 8.67
CA LEU A 65 -21.47 -9.06 8.00
C LEU A 65 -20.83 -10.44 8.18
N THR A 66 -20.19 -10.92 7.14
CA THR A 66 -19.32 -12.11 7.18
C THR A 66 -17.90 -11.72 7.58
N GLY A 67 -17.22 -12.58 8.35
CA GLY A 67 -15.78 -12.42 8.65
C GLY A 67 -15.43 -11.19 9.48
N VAL A 68 -16.28 -10.79 10.42
CA VAL A 68 -16.04 -9.63 11.32
C VAL A 68 -14.82 -9.79 12.24
N ASP A 69 -14.34 -11.02 12.42
CA ASP A 69 -13.09 -11.35 13.10
C ASP A 69 -11.86 -11.27 12.20
N GLY A 70 -12.04 -11.28 10.88
CA GLY A 70 -10.98 -11.27 9.88
C GLY A 70 -10.32 -9.91 9.73
N PHE A 71 -8.98 -9.86 9.82
CA PHE A 71 -8.19 -8.65 9.57
C PHE A 71 -6.76 -9.00 9.15
N ASP A 72 -6.15 -8.17 8.30
CA ASP A 72 -4.75 -8.33 7.87
C ASP A 72 -3.82 -7.48 8.75
N ALA A 73 -3.55 -7.94 9.97
CA ALA A 73 -2.78 -7.18 10.95
C ALA A 73 -1.36 -6.84 10.45
N GLY A 74 -0.71 -7.79 9.78
CA GLY A 74 0.65 -7.62 9.25
C GLY A 74 0.75 -6.51 8.21
N PHE A 75 -0.25 -6.39 7.32
CA PHE A 75 -0.31 -5.31 6.33
C PHE A 75 -0.35 -3.91 6.94
N PHE A 76 -1.09 -3.76 8.04
CA PHE A 76 -1.22 -2.48 8.77
C PHE A 76 -0.15 -2.29 9.86
N GLY A 77 0.85 -3.17 9.96
CA GLY A 77 1.87 -3.10 10.99
C GLY A 77 1.32 -3.24 12.41
N MET A 78 0.20 -3.96 12.57
CA MET A 78 -0.39 -4.30 13.86
C MET A 78 0.06 -5.69 14.27
N SER A 79 0.38 -5.88 15.54
CA SER A 79 0.60 -7.21 16.09
C SER A 79 -0.71 -8.00 16.15
N GLY A 80 -0.62 -9.34 16.19
CA GLY A 80 -1.81 -10.20 16.33
C GLY A 80 -2.59 -9.90 17.61
N ARG A 81 -1.88 -9.62 18.71
CA ARG A 81 -2.45 -9.21 20.01
C ARG A 81 -3.17 -7.86 19.93
N GLU A 82 -2.56 -6.86 19.29
CA GLU A 82 -3.20 -5.55 19.13
C GLU A 82 -4.49 -5.67 18.30
N ALA A 83 -4.44 -6.38 17.18
CA ALA A 83 -5.60 -6.61 16.33
C ALA A 83 -6.72 -7.36 17.06
N GLU A 84 -6.35 -8.32 17.91
CA GLU A 84 -7.29 -9.09 18.73
C GLU A 84 -8.00 -8.23 19.80
N LEU A 85 -7.29 -7.27 20.41
CA LEU A 85 -7.85 -6.33 21.39
C LEU A 85 -8.60 -5.15 20.76
N THR A 86 -8.43 -4.93 19.45
CA THR A 86 -9.03 -3.80 18.73
C THR A 86 -10.44 -4.13 18.25
N ASP A 87 -11.38 -3.21 18.49
CA ASP A 87 -12.77 -3.31 18.05
C ASP A 87 -12.82 -3.58 16.53
N PRO A 88 -13.54 -4.62 16.07
CA PRO A 88 -13.80 -4.88 14.65
C PRO A 88 -14.21 -3.65 13.83
N GLN A 89 -14.92 -2.69 14.45
CA GLN A 89 -15.29 -1.43 13.83
C GLN A 89 -14.05 -0.62 13.39
N GLN A 90 -13.01 -0.53 14.22
CA GLN A 90 -11.78 0.19 13.87
C GLN A 90 -10.97 -0.54 12.79
N ARG A 91 -10.98 -1.89 12.81
CA ARG A 91 -10.31 -2.73 11.81
C ARG A 91 -10.95 -2.58 10.43
N LEU A 92 -12.27 -2.73 10.34
CA LEU A 92 -13.02 -2.57 9.09
C LEU A 92 -13.00 -1.12 8.57
N PHE A 93 -13.03 -0.14 9.48
CA PHE A 93 -12.83 1.28 9.14
C PHE A 93 -11.47 1.48 8.44
N LEU A 94 -10.41 0.90 9.00
CA LEU A 94 -9.05 1.01 8.46
C LEU A 94 -8.91 0.36 7.08
N GLU A 95 -9.46 -0.85 6.89
CA GLU A 95 -9.48 -1.50 5.58
C GLU A 95 -10.24 -0.67 4.53
N CYS A 96 -11.42 -0.15 4.87
CA CYS A 96 -12.20 0.69 3.96
C CYS A 96 -11.46 2.00 3.63
N CYS A 97 -10.80 2.61 4.62
CA CYS A 97 -9.98 3.80 4.42
C CYS A 97 -8.86 3.54 3.39
N PHE A 98 -8.14 2.44 3.53
CA PHE A 98 -7.09 2.06 2.57
C PHE A 98 -7.66 1.78 1.17
N HIS A 99 -8.76 1.02 1.08
CA HIS A 99 -9.40 0.73 -0.20
C HIS A 99 -9.96 1.98 -0.89
N ALA A 100 -10.45 2.98 -0.15
CA ALA A 100 -10.90 4.24 -0.75
C ALA A 100 -9.72 5.07 -1.29
N LEU A 101 -8.54 5.01 -0.64
CA LEU A 101 -7.31 5.59 -1.18
C LEU A 101 -6.87 4.88 -2.47
N GLU A 102 -6.95 3.55 -2.53
CA GLU A 102 -6.64 2.80 -3.77
C GLU A 102 -7.64 3.06 -4.89
N ASP A 103 -8.94 3.12 -4.59
CA ASP A 103 -9.99 3.43 -5.58
C ASP A 103 -9.74 4.81 -6.21
N GLY A 104 -9.34 5.80 -5.40
CA GLY A 104 -8.97 7.13 -5.87
C GLY A 104 -7.58 7.24 -6.50
N GLY A 105 -6.73 6.20 -6.41
CA GLY A 105 -5.35 6.23 -6.91
C GLY A 105 -4.39 7.10 -6.08
N TYR A 106 -4.61 7.17 -4.77
CA TYR A 106 -3.79 7.90 -3.78
C TYR A 106 -3.26 6.97 -2.68
N ALA A 107 -3.19 5.66 -2.90
CA ALA A 107 -2.54 4.74 -1.96
C ALA A 107 -1.01 4.69 -2.14
N GLY A 108 -0.49 5.23 -3.25
CA GLY A 108 0.94 5.29 -3.56
C GLY A 108 1.65 6.44 -2.85
N GLY A 109 2.84 6.14 -2.32
CA GLY A 109 3.71 7.14 -1.68
C GLY A 109 4.71 7.77 -2.66
N GLU A 110 4.99 9.06 -2.47
CA GLU A 110 5.93 9.90 -3.23
C GLU A 110 7.38 9.38 -3.14
N LYS A 111 7.72 8.67 -2.05
CA LYS A 111 9.00 7.97 -1.84
C LYS A 111 8.82 6.75 -0.93
N ALA A 112 8.21 5.67 -1.44
CA ALA A 112 7.94 4.43 -0.69
C ALA A 112 9.20 3.61 -0.27
N TYR A 113 10.39 4.23 -0.27
CA TYR A 113 11.65 3.49 -0.34
C TYR A 113 12.82 4.25 0.27
N ALA A 114 12.74 4.58 1.56
CA ALA A 114 13.90 4.87 2.42
C ALA A 114 13.48 5.15 3.88
N GLY A 115 12.93 4.16 4.62
CA GLY A 115 12.89 4.18 6.10
C GLY A 115 12.27 5.40 6.82
N GLY A 116 11.63 6.31 6.09
CA GLY A 116 10.92 7.49 6.56
C GLY A 116 9.49 7.40 6.05
N GLY A 117 8.52 7.75 6.92
CA GLY A 117 7.10 7.47 6.72
C GLY A 117 6.61 7.71 5.29
N ASP A 118 5.85 6.74 4.77
CA ASP A 118 5.18 6.80 3.47
C ASP A 118 4.41 8.13 3.38
N ARG A 119 4.90 9.09 2.58
CA ARG A 119 4.17 10.32 2.25
C ARG A 119 3.43 10.08 0.95
N TYR A 120 2.12 10.31 0.91
CA TYR A 120 1.30 10.09 -0.28
C TYR A 120 1.64 11.07 -1.42
N ALA A 121 1.65 10.57 -2.66
CA ALA A 121 2.04 11.34 -3.83
C ALA A 121 1.06 12.48 -4.14
N GLY A 122 1.57 13.70 -4.33
CA GLY A 122 0.82 14.84 -4.84
C GLY A 122 0.88 14.92 -6.35
N GLY A 123 -0.28 15.17 -6.99
CA GLY A 123 -0.35 15.48 -8.42
C GLY A 123 0.21 16.87 -8.80
N GLY A 124 0.85 17.59 -7.86
CA GLY A 124 1.40 18.93 -8.09
C GLY A 124 2.92 18.96 -8.06
N GLY A 125 3.55 19.49 -9.11
CA GLY A 125 5.01 19.59 -9.28
C GLY A 125 5.78 20.51 -8.32
N ASP A 126 5.24 20.84 -7.13
CA ASP A 126 5.87 21.77 -6.17
C ASP A 126 6.63 21.05 -5.03
N GLY A 127 6.76 19.73 -5.05
CA GLY A 127 7.59 18.98 -4.09
C GLY A 127 7.14 19.05 -2.61
N GLY A 128 5.94 19.58 -2.34
CA GLY A 128 5.31 19.61 -1.01
C GLY A 128 4.48 18.36 -0.75
N SER A 129 4.65 17.72 0.41
CA SER A 129 3.90 16.52 0.79
C SER A 129 2.40 16.79 0.92
N VAL A 130 1.57 15.96 0.28
CA VAL A 130 0.10 16.03 0.38
C VAL A 130 -0.37 15.80 1.81
N ARG A 131 -1.21 16.71 2.32
CA ARG A 131 -1.88 16.54 3.61
C ARG A 131 -3.23 15.89 3.42
N ILE A 132 -3.32 14.61 3.74
CA ILE A 132 -4.60 13.88 3.73
C ILE A 132 -5.16 13.86 5.17
N GLY A 133 -6.35 14.41 5.39
CA GLY A 133 -7.04 14.32 6.67
C GLY A 133 -7.99 13.12 6.76
N VAL A 134 -8.39 12.74 7.97
CA VAL A 134 -9.27 11.60 8.25
C VAL A 134 -10.39 12.01 9.19
N TYR A 135 -11.60 12.20 8.69
CA TYR A 135 -12.79 12.34 9.54
C TYR A 135 -13.60 11.07 9.53
N GLY A 136 -14.32 10.79 10.60
CA GLY A 136 -15.17 9.61 10.58
C GLY A 136 -16.00 9.38 11.82
N SER A 137 -16.71 8.28 11.83
CA SER A 137 -17.56 7.89 12.95
C SER A 137 -17.53 6.39 13.19
N SER A 138 -17.71 5.99 14.44
CA SER A 138 -17.86 4.59 14.82
C SER A 138 -19.19 4.40 15.56
N GLY A 139 -19.73 3.18 15.54
CA GLY A 139 -20.96 2.83 16.24
C GLY A 139 -20.78 2.77 17.75
N TYR A 140 -21.79 2.24 18.43
CA TYR A 140 -21.71 2.01 19.87
C TYR A 140 -20.57 1.01 20.20
N ARG A 141 -19.93 1.16 21.37
CA ARG A 141 -18.82 0.30 21.81
C ARG A 141 -19.29 -1.07 22.30
N LEU A 142 -20.17 -1.73 21.55
CA LEU A 142 -20.87 -2.95 21.95
C LEU A 142 -19.92 -4.14 22.14
N TYR A 143 -18.78 -4.14 21.43
CA TYR A 143 -17.69 -5.10 21.64
C TYR A 143 -17.06 -5.03 23.04
N SER A 144 -17.14 -3.88 23.71
CA SER A 144 -16.67 -3.70 25.08
C SER A 144 -17.81 -3.71 26.11
N LEU A 145 -18.97 -3.12 25.76
CA LEU A 145 -20.13 -2.91 26.64
C LEU A 145 -21.02 -4.14 26.80
N HIS A 146 -21.28 -4.88 25.72
CA HIS A 146 -22.31 -5.91 25.70
C HIS A 146 -21.77 -7.34 25.78
N SER A 147 -20.51 -7.62 25.44
CA SER A 147 -19.96 -8.98 25.58
C SER A 147 -18.48 -9.09 25.18
N TYR A 148 -17.87 -10.23 25.55
CA TYR A 148 -16.56 -10.73 25.11
C TYR A 148 -15.31 -10.17 25.80
N LEU A 149 -14.88 -8.92 25.61
CA LEU A 149 -13.61 -8.45 26.20
C LEU A 149 -13.67 -8.39 27.74
N ALA A 150 -14.64 -7.68 28.33
CA ALA A 150 -14.70 -7.49 29.78
C ALA A 150 -14.88 -8.81 30.57
N ALA A 151 -15.64 -9.76 30.02
CA ALA A 151 -15.87 -11.07 30.65
C ALA A 151 -14.67 -12.02 30.49
N ASN A 152 -13.90 -11.92 29.39
CA ASN A 152 -12.76 -12.81 29.10
C ASN A 152 -11.40 -12.23 29.52
N LEU A 153 -11.32 -10.91 29.72
CA LEU A 153 -10.16 -10.22 30.30
C LEU A 153 -10.30 -10.02 31.80
N ALA A 154 -11.41 -10.34 32.46
CA ALA A 154 -11.57 -10.10 33.91
C ALA A 154 -10.41 -10.69 34.75
N ALA A 155 -9.82 -11.81 34.31
CA ALA A 155 -8.65 -12.40 34.94
C ALA A 155 -7.34 -11.62 34.68
N GLU A 156 -7.17 -11.00 33.51
CA GLU A 156 -5.98 -10.22 33.12
C GLU A 156 -6.10 -8.73 33.55
N ALA A 157 -7.27 -8.13 33.41
CA ALA A 157 -7.58 -6.78 33.90
C ALA A 157 -7.58 -6.70 35.44
N GLY A 158 -7.84 -7.82 36.13
CA GLY A 158 -7.67 -7.96 37.58
C GLY A 158 -6.21 -8.23 38.02
N SER A 159 -5.27 -8.44 37.10
CA SER A 159 -3.88 -8.83 37.40
C SER A 159 -2.95 -7.68 37.80
N GLY A 160 -3.43 -6.44 37.79
CA GLY A 160 -2.60 -5.25 38.00
C GLY A 160 -1.81 -4.81 36.76
N ASP A 161 -1.98 -5.48 35.61
CA ASP A 161 -1.36 -5.07 34.34
C ASP A 161 -2.10 -3.88 33.69
N TRP A 162 -1.65 -2.68 34.05
CA TRP A 162 -2.19 -1.43 33.50
C TRP A 162 -1.96 -1.27 31.99
N MET A 163 -0.98 -1.97 31.41
CA MET A 163 -0.62 -1.85 29.98
C MET A 163 -1.69 -2.49 29.10
N THR A 164 -2.08 -3.74 29.41
CA THR A 164 -3.18 -4.42 28.71
C THR A 164 -4.49 -3.64 28.87
N ALA A 165 -4.76 -3.07 30.06
CA ALA A 165 -5.93 -2.22 30.26
C ALA A 165 -5.93 -0.98 29.34
N LYS A 166 -4.76 -0.37 29.13
CA LYS A 166 -4.61 0.76 28.18
C LYS A 166 -4.76 0.34 26.73
N GLN A 167 -4.21 -0.80 26.32
CA GLN A 167 -4.41 -1.31 24.96
C GLN A 167 -5.88 -1.59 24.66
N VAL A 168 -6.62 -2.16 25.61
CA VAL A 168 -8.07 -2.36 25.49
C VAL A 168 -8.79 -1.02 25.39
N GLN A 169 -8.43 -0.04 26.22
CA GLN A 169 -9.01 1.31 26.13
C GLN A 169 -8.80 1.93 24.74
N VAL A 170 -7.56 1.92 24.24
CA VAL A 170 -7.19 2.50 22.95
C VAL A 170 -7.80 1.74 21.77
N GLY A 171 -7.92 0.41 21.86
CA GLY A 171 -8.52 -0.44 20.84
C GLY A 171 -10.05 -0.32 20.72
N ASN A 172 -10.74 0.21 21.74
CA ASN A 172 -12.21 0.19 21.82
C ASN A 172 -12.87 1.56 21.99
N TYR A 173 -12.11 2.61 22.31
CA TYR A 173 -12.66 3.95 22.43
C TYR A 173 -12.75 4.60 21.05
N THR A 174 -13.92 5.17 20.77
CA THR A 174 -14.25 5.85 19.51
C THR A 174 -13.27 6.99 19.19
N ASP A 175 -12.71 7.62 20.23
CA ASP A 175 -11.71 8.68 20.20
C ASP A 175 -10.50 8.34 19.31
N PHE A 176 -10.14 7.06 19.21
CA PHE A 176 -8.94 6.61 18.50
C PHE A 176 -9.20 6.08 17.09
N THR A 177 -10.46 6.07 16.60
CA THR A 177 -10.78 5.46 15.29
C THR A 177 -10.12 6.22 14.13
N ALA A 178 -10.33 7.53 14.03
CA ALA A 178 -9.76 8.34 12.96
C ALA A 178 -8.23 8.51 13.10
N THR A 179 -7.74 8.71 14.33
CA THR A 179 -6.31 8.90 14.60
C THR A 179 -5.50 7.62 14.38
N ARG A 180 -6.07 6.44 14.67
CA ARG A 180 -5.47 5.15 14.29
C ARG A 180 -5.35 5.04 12.78
N ALA A 181 -6.38 5.37 12.03
CA ALA A 181 -6.31 5.34 10.57
C ALA A 181 -5.26 6.30 10.03
N ALA A 182 -5.20 7.54 10.54
CA ALA A 182 -4.15 8.48 10.16
C ALA A 182 -2.74 7.94 10.47
N PHE A 183 -2.53 7.40 11.67
CA PHE A 183 -1.26 6.81 12.09
C PHE A 183 -0.84 5.61 11.24
N ARG A 184 -1.75 4.64 11.04
CA ARG A 184 -1.45 3.38 10.33
C ARG A 184 -1.25 3.57 8.83
N LEU A 185 -1.78 4.65 8.28
CA LEU A 185 -1.66 4.99 6.87
C LEU A 185 -0.57 6.05 6.62
N GLY A 186 -0.04 6.72 7.65
CA GLY A 186 0.97 7.79 7.46
C GLY A 186 0.36 9.12 6.99
N LEU A 187 -0.92 9.37 7.29
CA LEU A 187 -1.66 10.57 6.87
C LEU A 187 -1.39 11.72 7.85
N THR A 188 -1.13 12.92 7.31
CA THR A 188 -0.64 14.07 8.09
C THR A 188 -1.65 15.22 8.22
N GLY A 189 -2.83 15.10 7.62
CA GLY A 189 -3.92 16.06 7.79
C GLY A 189 -4.68 15.88 9.11
N PRO A 190 -5.73 16.69 9.35
CA PRO A 190 -6.51 16.64 10.59
C PRO A 190 -7.25 15.29 10.73
N ALA A 191 -7.27 14.72 11.94
CA ALA A 191 -7.92 13.45 12.23
C ALA A 191 -8.96 13.60 13.36
N LEU A 192 -10.26 13.40 13.06
CA LEU A 192 -11.35 13.60 14.03
C LEU A 192 -12.43 12.51 13.94
N THR A 193 -12.86 12.01 15.10
CA THR A 193 -14.05 11.17 15.22
C THR A 193 -15.25 12.03 15.61
N VAL A 194 -16.36 11.93 14.87
CA VAL A 194 -17.61 12.66 15.06
C VAL A 194 -18.69 11.73 15.59
N SER A 195 -19.48 12.21 16.56
CA SER A 195 -20.61 11.46 17.12
C SER A 195 -21.86 12.34 17.22
N THR A 196 -22.82 12.10 16.33
CA THR A 196 -24.14 12.74 16.29
C THR A 196 -25.23 11.69 16.07
N ALA A 197 -25.05 10.49 16.65
CA ALA A 197 -25.88 9.31 16.42
C ALA A 197 -25.97 8.94 14.92
N CYS A 198 -27.16 8.71 14.37
CA CYS A 198 -27.34 8.21 13.00
C CYS A 198 -26.89 9.18 11.89
N SER A 199 -26.70 10.48 12.21
CA SER A 199 -26.19 11.47 11.26
C SER A 199 -24.66 11.59 11.24
N SER A 200 -23.94 10.88 12.12
CA SER A 200 -22.50 11.06 12.33
C SER A 200 -21.68 11.03 11.04
N ALA A 201 -21.85 10.01 10.20
CA ALA A 201 -21.16 9.89 8.91
C ALA A 201 -21.37 11.10 7.99
N LEU A 202 -22.59 11.63 7.90
CA LEU A 202 -22.90 12.74 6.98
C LEU A 202 -22.45 14.08 7.55
N VAL A 203 -22.44 14.24 8.88
CA VAL A 203 -21.78 15.37 9.55
C VAL A 203 -20.26 15.32 9.31
N SER A 204 -19.63 14.15 9.35
CA SER A 204 -18.21 14.00 9.00
C SER A 204 -17.92 14.43 7.56
N VAL A 205 -18.80 14.13 6.60
CA VAL A 205 -18.69 14.62 5.21
C VAL A 205 -18.80 16.14 5.15
N HIS A 206 -19.76 16.74 5.87
CA HIS A 206 -19.90 18.19 5.95
C HIS A 206 -18.62 18.85 6.48
N LEU A 207 -18.08 18.36 7.61
CA LEU A 207 -16.86 18.88 8.20
C LEU A 207 -15.64 18.69 7.30
N ALA A 208 -15.54 17.56 6.59
CA ALA A 208 -14.47 17.32 5.62
C ALA A 208 -14.54 18.30 4.45
N CYS A 209 -15.74 18.62 3.96
CA CYS A 209 -15.91 19.66 2.94
C CYS A 209 -15.47 21.04 3.47
N GLN A 210 -15.72 21.35 4.75
CA GLN A 210 -15.23 22.59 5.36
C GLN A 210 -13.71 22.61 5.47
N ALA A 211 -13.08 21.52 5.90
CA ALA A 211 -11.63 21.41 6.02
C ALA A 211 -10.90 21.60 4.67
N LEU A 212 -11.46 21.05 3.57
CA LEU A 212 -10.94 21.26 2.22
C LEU A 212 -11.03 22.74 1.79
N ARG A 213 -12.16 23.41 2.06
CA ARG A 213 -12.35 24.83 1.74
C ARG A 213 -11.44 25.73 2.55
N ALA A 214 -11.24 25.40 3.83
CA ALA A 214 -10.33 26.10 4.73
C ALA A 214 -8.85 25.91 4.35
N GLY A 215 -8.52 24.84 3.62
CA GLY A 215 -7.14 24.48 3.27
C GLY A 215 -6.40 23.76 4.40
N ASP A 216 -7.12 23.18 5.37
CA ASP A 216 -6.56 22.35 6.44
C ASP A 216 -6.02 21.02 5.91
N ALA A 217 -6.55 20.56 4.77
CA ALA A 217 -6.13 19.37 4.06
C ALA A 217 -6.22 19.55 2.54
N ASP A 218 -5.42 18.77 1.81
CA ASP A 218 -5.42 18.68 0.36
C ASP A 218 -6.43 17.64 -0.16
N LEU A 219 -6.59 16.56 0.61
CA LEU A 219 -7.62 15.54 0.45
C LEU A 219 -8.22 15.19 1.81
N MET A 220 -9.48 14.77 1.81
CA MET A 220 -10.15 14.30 3.03
C MET A 220 -10.68 12.89 2.83
N LEU A 221 -10.22 11.98 3.67
CA LEU A 221 -10.78 10.66 3.83
C LEU A 221 -11.91 10.72 4.86
N VAL A 222 -13.11 10.26 4.49
CA VAL A 222 -14.25 10.17 5.39
C VAL A 222 -14.64 8.71 5.56
N GLY A 223 -14.37 8.14 6.73
CA GLY A 223 -14.69 6.75 7.06
C GLY A 223 -15.85 6.61 8.03
N SER A 224 -16.53 5.46 8.04
CA SER A 224 -17.47 5.11 9.10
C SER A 224 -17.60 3.60 9.27
N ALA A 225 -17.85 3.14 10.50
CA ALA A 225 -18.13 1.74 10.79
C ALA A 225 -19.13 1.61 11.93
N ALA A 226 -20.13 0.77 11.78
CA ALA A 226 -21.12 0.47 12.82
C ALA A 226 -21.38 -1.04 12.86
N LEU A 227 -21.11 -1.66 14.01
CA LEU A 227 -21.36 -3.08 14.23
C LEU A 227 -22.15 -3.29 15.53
N HIS A 228 -23.19 -4.12 15.44
CA HIS A 228 -23.96 -4.66 16.56
C HIS A 228 -23.37 -6.00 16.95
N LEU A 229 -22.59 -6.03 18.03
CA LEU A 229 -21.95 -7.24 18.54
C LEU A 229 -22.58 -7.67 19.89
N PRO A 230 -22.99 -8.95 20.05
CA PRO A 230 -22.99 -10.01 19.03
C PRO A 230 -23.99 -9.72 17.90
N GLN A 231 -23.72 -10.21 16.67
CA GLN A 231 -24.56 -9.89 15.51
C GLN A 231 -25.96 -10.53 15.56
N VAL A 232 -26.12 -11.61 16.33
CA VAL A 232 -27.40 -12.29 16.55
C VAL A 232 -27.89 -11.94 17.95
N THR A 233 -28.93 -11.10 18.00
CA THR A 233 -29.63 -10.73 19.23
C THR A 233 -31.13 -10.80 19.02
N GLY A 234 -31.89 -10.99 20.09
CA GLY A 234 -33.34 -10.93 20.06
C GLY A 234 -33.90 -10.25 21.29
N GLN A 235 -35.13 -9.76 21.16
CA GLN A 235 -35.84 -9.05 22.21
C GLN A 235 -37.34 -9.25 22.08
N LEU A 236 -38.06 -8.91 23.15
CA LEU A 236 -39.51 -8.79 23.10
C LEU A 236 -39.90 -7.40 22.55
N PRO A 237 -40.90 -7.32 21.67
CA PRO A 237 -41.47 -6.05 21.25
C PRO A 237 -41.91 -5.23 22.46
N VAL A 238 -41.40 -4.01 22.57
CA VAL A 238 -41.85 -3.03 23.56
C VAL A 238 -42.72 -2.00 22.86
N LYS A 239 -43.93 -1.77 23.39
CA LYS A 239 -44.83 -0.75 22.85
C LYS A 239 -44.12 0.61 22.86
N GLY A 240 -44.08 1.27 21.71
CA GLY A 240 -43.38 2.56 21.53
C GLY A 240 -41.89 2.46 21.21
N SER A 241 -41.34 1.25 21.07
CA SER A 241 -39.99 1.04 20.53
C SER A 241 -39.90 1.49 19.06
N THR A 242 -38.70 1.92 18.66
CA THR A 242 -38.37 2.19 17.25
C THR A 242 -38.05 0.93 16.46
N LEU A 243 -37.88 -0.22 17.13
CA LEU A 243 -37.46 -1.47 16.51
C LEU A 243 -38.65 -2.24 15.93
N SER A 244 -38.49 -2.72 14.71
CA SER A 244 -39.54 -3.45 13.97
C SER A 244 -39.83 -4.80 14.64
N PRO A 245 -41.08 -5.07 15.07
CA PRO A 245 -41.47 -6.39 15.57
C PRO A 245 -41.52 -7.45 14.47
N THR A 246 -41.72 -7.05 13.21
CA THR A 246 -41.69 -7.99 12.07
C THR A 246 -40.28 -8.29 11.58
N GLY A 247 -39.28 -7.50 12.00
CA GLY A 247 -37.89 -7.67 11.60
C GLY A 247 -37.64 -7.26 10.15
N THR A 248 -38.40 -6.29 9.63
CA THR A 248 -38.24 -5.77 8.26
C THR A 248 -38.34 -4.25 8.27
N VAL A 249 -37.41 -3.58 7.60
CA VAL A 249 -37.51 -2.12 7.40
C VAL A 249 -38.36 -1.85 6.16
N ARG A 250 -39.44 -1.08 6.32
CA ARG A 250 -40.39 -0.74 5.26
C ARG A 250 -40.57 0.77 5.14
N ALA A 251 -39.53 1.45 4.64
CA ALA A 251 -39.52 2.90 4.53
C ALA A 251 -40.69 3.41 3.67
N PHE A 252 -41.47 4.35 4.21
CA PHE A 252 -42.62 5.02 3.59
C PHE A 252 -43.81 4.11 3.20
N ASP A 253 -43.78 2.84 3.57
CA ASP A 253 -44.83 1.87 3.29
C ASP A 253 -45.94 1.93 4.34
N ALA A 254 -47.18 1.59 3.96
CA ALA A 254 -48.30 1.49 4.90
C ALA A 254 -48.08 0.47 6.04
N GLY A 255 -47.20 -0.51 5.84
CA GLY A 255 -46.79 -1.50 6.83
C GLY A 255 -45.56 -1.11 7.66
N ALA A 256 -45.09 0.14 7.60
CA ALA A 256 -43.98 0.65 8.41
C ALA A 256 -44.22 0.45 9.91
N ASP A 257 -43.44 -0.42 10.55
CA ASP A 257 -43.60 -0.82 11.96
C ASP A 257 -42.33 -0.65 12.81
N GLY A 258 -41.26 -0.10 12.23
CA GLY A 258 -39.99 0.16 12.90
C GLY A 258 -38.76 -0.08 12.02
N THR A 259 -37.59 0.11 12.62
CA THR A 259 -36.28 -0.13 12.01
C THR A 259 -35.67 -1.46 12.45
N VAL A 260 -34.69 -1.94 11.70
CA VAL A 260 -33.86 -3.10 12.03
C VAL A 260 -32.40 -2.65 11.99
N GLY A 261 -31.59 -3.12 12.95
CA GLY A 261 -30.15 -2.84 12.95
C GLY A 261 -29.43 -3.48 11.77
N GLY A 262 -28.31 -2.90 11.36
CA GLY A 262 -27.43 -3.50 10.38
C GLY A 262 -25.98 -3.24 10.70
N ASN A 263 -25.09 -4.06 10.15
CA ASN A 263 -23.66 -4.00 10.34
C ASN A 263 -22.99 -3.54 9.04
N GLY A 264 -22.04 -2.60 9.12
CA GLY A 264 -21.35 -2.13 7.93
C GLY A 264 -20.22 -1.15 8.19
N ALA A 265 -19.31 -1.05 7.22
CA ALA A 265 -18.27 -0.04 7.16
C ALA A 265 -18.18 0.55 5.75
N ALA A 266 -17.76 1.80 5.64
CA ALA A 266 -17.57 2.48 4.38
C ALA A 266 -16.57 3.64 4.50
N ALA A 267 -15.94 4.01 3.39
CA ALA A 267 -15.13 5.21 3.30
C ALA A 267 -15.27 5.89 1.93
N VAL A 268 -15.11 7.22 1.91
CA VAL A 268 -15.02 8.01 0.68
C VAL A 268 -13.82 8.96 0.73
N LEU A 269 -13.19 9.19 -0.43
CA LEU A 269 -12.08 10.14 -0.58
C LEU A 269 -12.57 11.38 -1.31
N LEU A 270 -12.34 12.54 -0.70
CA LEU A 270 -12.82 13.84 -1.15
C LEU A 270 -11.66 14.75 -1.55
N LYS A 271 -11.86 15.54 -2.61
CA LYS A 271 -10.86 16.48 -3.13
C LYS A 271 -11.54 17.69 -3.77
N PRO A 272 -10.97 18.90 -3.75
CA PRO A 272 -11.50 20.03 -4.53
C PRO A 272 -11.61 19.65 -6.01
N LEU A 273 -12.77 19.93 -6.64
CA LEU A 273 -13.07 19.45 -8.00
C LEU A 273 -12.05 19.94 -9.03
N GLU A 274 -11.67 21.21 -8.97
CA GLU A 274 -10.67 21.80 -9.86
C GLU A 274 -9.35 21.00 -9.84
N ARG A 275 -8.88 20.63 -8.64
CA ARG A 275 -7.66 19.83 -8.47
C ARG A 275 -7.86 18.36 -8.84
N ALA A 276 -9.07 17.82 -8.67
CA ALA A 276 -9.38 16.47 -9.12
C ALA A 276 -9.29 16.36 -10.65
N LEU A 277 -9.82 17.36 -11.36
CA LEU A 277 -9.74 17.42 -12.82
C LEU A 277 -8.31 17.67 -13.31
N ALA A 278 -7.56 18.57 -12.65
CA ALA A 278 -6.18 18.86 -13.00
C ALA A 278 -5.26 17.64 -12.84
N ASP A 279 -5.45 16.84 -11.78
CA ASP A 279 -4.62 15.67 -11.52
C ASP A 279 -5.09 14.42 -12.31
N GLY A 280 -6.14 14.54 -13.13
CA GLY A 280 -6.67 13.44 -13.93
C GLY A 280 -7.36 12.35 -13.11
N ASP A 281 -8.03 12.73 -12.01
CA ASP A 281 -8.77 11.79 -11.15
C ASP A 281 -10.11 11.37 -11.79
N THR A 282 -10.54 10.14 -11.50
CA THR A 282 -11.92 9.74 -11.77
C THR A 282 -12.85 10.37 -10.74
N VAL A 283 -13.71 11.28 -11.19
CA VAL A 283 -14.77 11.87 -10.35
C VAL A 283 -16.01 10.99 -10.40
N HIS A 284 -16.44 10.48 -9.25
CA HIS A 284 -17.65 9.65 -9.14
C HIS A 284 -18.92 10.49 -9.02
N ALA A 285 -18.85 11.60 -8.29
CA ALA A 285 -19.89 12.61 -8.15
C ALA A 285 -19.28 13.89 -7.56
N VAL A 286 -20.05 14.98 -7.56
CA VAL A 286 -19.64 16.27 -7.00
C VAL A 286 -20.57 16.66 -5.86
N ILE A 287 -20.02 16.97 -4.69
CA ILE A 287 -20.73 17.61 -3.58
C ILE A 287 -20.76 19.12 -3.86
N LEU A 288 -21.97 19.66 -4.09
CA LEU A 288 -22.17 21.09 -4.32
C LEU A 288 -22.28 21.86 -3.02
N GLY A 289 -23.02 21.32 -2.05
CA GLY A 289 -23.30 21.98 -0.78
C GLY A 289 -23.83 21.02 0.28
N SER A 290 -23.70 21.42 1.54
CA SER A 290 -24.20 20.66 2.69
C SER A 290 -24.55 21.57 3.85
N ALA A 291 -25.47 21.13 4.71
CA ALA A 291 -25.81 21.84 5.94
C ALA A 291 -26.13 20.89 7.08
N VAL A 292 -25.89 21.37 8.30
CA VAL A 292 -26.17 20.67 9.56
C VAL A 292 -26.98 21.60 10.46
N THR A 293 -28.05 21.08 11.05
CA THR A 293 -28.95 21.80 11.98
C THR A 293 -29.27 20.95 13.21
N ASN A 294 -30.01 21.51 14.15
CA ASN A 294 -30.57 20.77 15.28
C ASN A 294 -32.06 21.07 15.47
N ASP A 295 -32.85 20.06 15.83
CA ASP A 295 -34.28 20.20 16.08
C ASP A 295 -34.63 21.05 17.32
N GLY A 296 -33.69 21.22 18.26
CA GLY A 296 -33.93 21.97 19.49
C GLY A 296 -35.00 21.34 20.38
N ALA A 297 -35.74 22.18 21.10
CA ALA A 297 -36.76 21.74 22.07
C ALA A 297 -38.16 21.54 21.45
N ASP A 298 -38.40 22.03 20.22
CA ASP A 298 -39.72 22.03 19.58
C ASP A 298 -40.02 20.70 18.87
N LYS A 299 -40.03 19.62 19.67
CA LYS A 299 -40.31 18.25 19.20
C LYS A 299 -40.87 17.42 20.35
N GLY A 300 -41.57 16.32 20.02
CA GLY A 300 -42.30 15.49 20.98
C GLY A 300 -41.47 14.73 22.03
N GLY A 301 -40.18 15.01 22.18
CA GLY A 301 -39.25 14.40 23.14
C GLY A 301 -37.82 14.31 22.62
N PHE A 302 -36.85 14.00 23.49
CA PHE A 302 -35.43 13.95 23.13
C PHE A 302 -35.12 13.05 21.91
N ALA A 303 -35.75 11.87 21.84
CA ALA A 303 -35.56 10.93 20.73
C ALA A 303 -36.52 11.15 19.55
N ALA A 304 -37.49 12.06 19.66
CA ALA A 304 -38.42 12.36 18.58
C ALA A 304 -37.75 13.28 17.54
N PRO A 305 -37.95 13.07 16.23
CA PRO A 305 -37.48 13.98 15.19
C PRO A 305 -38.36 15.24 15.12
N GLY A 306 -37.79 16.36 14.70
CA GLY A 306 -38.48 17.63 14.44
C GLY A 306 -38.59 17.95 12.96
N VAL A 307 -39.69 18.56 12.53
CA VAL A 307 -39.92 18.95 11.11
C VAL A 307 -39.06 20.16 10.74
N ALA A 308 -39.05 21.21 11.57
CA ALA A 308 -38.39 22.47 11.27
C ALA A 308 -36.87 22.31 11.09
N GLY A 309 -36.22 21.59 12.01
CA GLY A 309 -34.77 21.34 11.93
C GLY A 309 -34.38 20.60 10.66
N GLN A 310 -35.14 19.57 10.27
CA GLN A 310 -34.91 18.82 9.03
C GLN A 310 -35.11 19.69 7.79
N ARG A 311 -36.22 20.45 7.72
CA ARG A 311 -36.47 21.41 6.64
C ARG A 311 -35.31 22.38 6.49
N ASP A 312 -34.85 22.96 7.60
CA ASP A 312 -33.81 23.98 7.60
C ASP A 312 -32.45 23.41 7.16
N ALA A 313 -32.17 22.13 7.43
CA ALA A 313 -30.99 21.45 6.87
C ALA A 313 -31.07 21.32 5.35
N VAL A 314 -32.23 20.96 4.81
CA VAL A 314 -32.43 20.86 3.34
C VAL A 314 -32.28 22.23 2.69
N LEU A 315 -32.98 23.25 3.21
CA LEU A 315 -32.91 24.62 2.70
C LEU A 315 -31.48 25.20 2.83
N GLY A 316 -30.78 24.89 3.92
CA GLY A 316 -29.39 25.30 4.13
C GLY A 316 -28.45 24.68 3.08
N ALA A 317 -28.61 23.40 2.79
CA ALA A 317 -27.79 22.70 1.81
C ALA A 317 -28.08 23.17 0.37
N LEU A 318 -29.34 23.45 0.03
CA LEU A 318 -29.74 24.05 -1.25
C LEU A 318 -29.11 25.44 -1.44
N ARG A 319 -29.16 26.30 -0.40
CA ARG A 319 -28.48 27.60 -0.41
C ARG A 319 -26.97 27.47 -0.55
N ALA A 320 -26.35 26.54 0.18
CA ALA A 320 -24.90 26.32 0.11
C ALA A 320 -24.45 25.77 -1.26
N ALA A 321 -25.32 25.02 -1.94
CA ALA A 321 -25.09 24.51 -3.29
C ALA A 321 -25.44 25.50 -4.40
N ASP A 322 -26.14 26.61 -4.07
CA ASP A 322 -26.72 27.56 -5.02
C ASP A 322 -27.60 26.87 -6.10
N VAL A 323 -28.48 25.96 -5.67
CA VAL A 323 -29.39 25.23 -6.57
C VAL A 323 -30.83 25.28 -6.11
N ASP A 324 -31.74 25.20 -7.09
CA ASP A 324 -33.17 25.12 -6.84
C ASP A 324 -33.64 23.68 -6.57
N ALA A 325 -34.57 23.50 -5.63
CA ALA A 325 -35.12 22.18 -5.29
C ALA A 325 -35.79 21.48 -6.49
N ALA A 326 -36.34 22.24 -7.46
CA ALA A 326 -36.93 21.69 -8.69
C ALA A 326 -35.90 20.98 -9.60
N SER A 327 -34.61 21.19 -9.36
CA SER A 327 -33.51 20.51 -10.07
C SER A 327 -33.09 19.19 -9.42
N ILE A 328 -33.56 18.90 -8.19
CA ILE A 328 -33.24 17.65 -7.49
C ILE A 328 -34.21 16.56 -7.96
N GLY A 329 -33.69 15.53 -8.62
CA GLY A 329 -34.50 14.43 -9.17
C GLY A 329 -34.52 13.17 -8.30
N TYR A 330 -33.65 13.09 -7.29
CA TYR A 330 -33.58 11.98 -6.36
C TYR A 330 -33.21 12.47 -4.96
N VAL A 331 -33.84 11.93 -3.92
CA VAL A 331 -33.42 12.10 -2.53
C VAL A 331 -33.25 10.72 -1.91
N GLU A 332 -32.05 10.43 -1.43
CA GLU A 332 -31.80 9.35 -0.49
C GLU A 332 -32.16 9.84 0.91
N ALA A 333 -33.31 9.39 1.41
CA ALA A 333 -33.84 9.77 2.70
C ALA A 333 -33.12 9.03 3.84
N HIS A 334 -33.33 9.52 5.06
CA HIS A 334 -33.08 8.77 6.27
C HIS A 334 -33.99 7.53 6.34
N GLY A 335 -35.29 7.65 6.07
CA GLY A 335 -36.23 6.56 5.75
C GLY A 335 -36.05 5.29 6.58
N THR A 336 -36.42 5.36 7.86
CA THR A 336 -36.18 4.28 8.84
C THR A 336 -37.31 3.26 8.92
N GLY A 337 -38.42 3.45 8.20
CA GLY A 337 -39.57 2.56 8.31
C GLY A 337 -40.32 2.71 9.63
N THR A 338 -40.12 3.82 10.34
CA THR A 338 -40.77 4.05 11.64
C THR A 338 -42.11 4.75 11.47
N LEU A 339 -43.11 4.32 12.25
CA LEU A 339 -44.49 4.80 12.15
C LEU A 339 -44.62 6.33 12.20
N LYS A 340 -43.83 6.99 13.06
CA LYS A 340 -43.83 8.46 13.20
C LYS A 340 -42.71 9.15 12.42
N GLY A 341 -41.54 8.52 12.29
CA GLY A 341 -40.39 9.16 11.66
C GLY A 341 -40.59 9.39 10.17
N ASP A 342 -41.12 8.39 9.45
CA ASP A 342 -41.30 8.50 8.00
C ASP A 342 -42.28 9.64 7.61
N PRO A 343 -43.45 9.82 8.25
CA PRO A 343 -44.30 11.00 7.98
C PRO A 343 -43.65 12.35 8.34
N ILE A 344 -42.88 12.42 9.43
CA ILE A 344 -42.20 13.65 9.84
C ILE A 344 -41.13 14.05 8.83
N GLU A 345 -40.32 13.07 8.40
CA GLU A 345 -39.29 13.30 7.38
C GLU A 345 -39.90 13.71 6.04
N PHE A 346 -40.96 13.02 5.61
CA PHE A 346 -41.65 13.34 4.37
C PHE A 346 -42.24 14.76 4.41
N ALA A 347 -42.83 15.17 5.53
CA ALA A 347 -43.35 16.52 5.72
C ALA A 347 -42.23 17.57 5.66
N ALA A 348 -41.10 17.33 6.33
CA ALA A 348 -39.96 18.25 6.33
C ALA A 348 -39.34 18.43 4.95
N LEU A 349 -39.13 17.33 4.21
CA LEU A 349 -38.67 17.36 2.83
C LEU A 349 -39.66 18.10 1.93
N THR A 350 -40.97 17.87 2.11
CA THR A 350 -42.02 18.53 1.34
C THR A 350 -42.06 20.03 1.61
N GLU A 351 -42.00 20.46 2.88
CA GLU A 351 -41.92 21.89 3.25
C GLU A 351 -40.71 22.57 2.61
N ALA A 352 -39.54 21.92 2.64
CA ALA A 352 -38.32 22.48 2.07
C ALA A 352 -38.42 22.66 0.54
N PHE A 353 -38.94 21.65 -0.17
CA PHE A 353 -39.11 21.71 -1.62
C PHE A 353 -40.20 22.71 -2.04
N ARG A 354 -41.29 22.83 -1.25
CA ARG A 354 -42.38 23.78 -1.51
C ARG A 354 -41.97 25.24 -1.37
N ALA A 355 -40.91 25.53 -0.63
CA ALA A 355 -40.33 26.88 -0.61
C ALA A 355 -39.74 27.31 -1.97
N HIS A 356 -39.50 26.37 -2.88
CA HIS A 356 -38.89 26.61 -4.20
C HIS A 356 -39.82 26.26 -5.37
N THR A 357 -40.69 25.25 -5.25
CA THR A 357 -41.51 24.78 -6.38
C THR A 357 -42.86 24.16 -6.01
N ASP A 358 -43.85 24.40 -6.89
CA ASP A 358 -45.19 23.81 -6.85
C ASP A 358 -45.31 22.47 -7.62
N ARG A 359 -44.25 22.03 -8.31
CA ARG A 359 -44.25 20.77 -9.06
C ARG A 359 -44.50 19.57 -8.13
N THR A 360 -45.24 18.57 -8.62
CA THR A 360 -45.52 17.31 -7.92
C THR A 360 -44.90 16.12 -8.63
N GLY A 361 -44.66 15.03 -7.88
CA GLY A 361 -44.30 13.72 -8.43
C GLY A 361 -43.10 13.69 -9.38
N PHE A 362 -42.08 14.53 -9.15
CA PHE A 362 -40.90 14.61 -10.03
C PHE A 362 -39.60 14.10 -9.37
N CYS A 363 -39.49 14.17 -8.04
CA CYS A 363 -38.32 13.73 -7.30
C CYS A 363 -38.53 12.32 -6.74
N ALA A 364 -37.69 11.36 -7.11
CA ALA A 364 -37.76 10.03 -6.52
C ALA A 364 -37.21 10.04 -5.08
N LEU A 365 -37.92 9.39 -4.15
CA LEU A 365 -37.51 9.26 -2.75
C LEU A 365 -37.09 7.81 -2.48
N GLY A 366 -35.84 7.61 -2.05
CA GLY A 366 -35.26 6.29 -1.76
C GLY A 366 -34.79 6.15 -0.32
N SER A 367 -34.51 4.90 0.10
CA SER A 367 -33.78 4.58 1.34
C SER A 367 -32.98 3.30 1.14
N THR A 368 -31.76 3.24 1.68
CA THR A 368 -30.89 2.06 1.68
C THR A 368 -31.22 1.09 2.81
N LYS A 369 -31.81 1.59 3.91
CA LYS A 369 -32.04 0.82 5.14
C LYS A 369 -32.90 -0.43 4.93
N PRO A 370 -33.93 -0.41 4.06
CA PRO A 370 -34.63 -1.64 3.67
C PRO A 370 -33.77 -2.73 3.05
N ALA A 371 -32.68 -2.37 2.37
CA ALA A 371 -31.77 -3.33 1.75
C ALA A 371 -30.78 -3.91 2.78
N ILE A 372 -30.15 -3.09 3.62
CA ILE A 372 -29.00 -3.52 4.43
C ILE A 372 -29.18 -3.35 5.95
N GLY A 373 -30.36 -2.91 6.39
CA GLY A 373 -30.62 -2.50 7.76
C GLY A 373 -30.11 -1.08 8.05
N HIS A 374 -30.40 -0.58 9.25
CA HIS A 374 -29.90 0.71 9.71
C HIS A 374 -28.48 0.55 10.26
N LEU A 375 -27.49 1.05 9.53
CA LEU A 375 -26.07 1.00 9.90
C LEU A 375 -25.66 2.07 10.93
N ASP A 376 -26.53 2.45 11.86
CA ASP A 376 -26.31 3.51 12.86
C ASP A 376 -25.50 4.72 12.35
N SER A 377 -24.32 4.97 12.95
CA SER A 377 -23.43 6.08 12.64
C SER A 377 -22.80 6.00 11.25
N ALA A 378 -22.82 4.84 10.60
CA ALA A 378 -22.38 4.62 9.21
C ALA A 378 -23.50 4.78 8.17
N ALA A 379 -24.76 4.94 8.59
CA ALA A 379 -25.90 5.01 7.68
C ALA A 379 -25.82 6.18 6.68
N GLY A 380 -25.22 7.30 7.09
CA GLY A 380 -25.03 8.46 6.22
C GLY A 380 -24.13 8.17 5.01
N LEU A 381 -23.01 7.45 5.19
CA LEU A 381 -22.13 7.08 4.08
C LEU A 381 -22.76 6.01 3.19
N ALA A 382 -23.53 5.07 3.73
CA ALA A 382 -24.27 4.10 2.92
C ALA A 382 -25.29 4.78 1.98
N GLY A 383 -26.00 5.80 2.49
CA GLY A 383 -26.89 6.63 1.69
C GLY A 383 -26.13 7.46 0.65
N LEU A 384 -25.01 8.08 1.04
CA LEU A 384 -24.15 8.84 0.13
C LEU A 384 -23.66 7.97 -1.04
N ILE A 385 -23.09 6.79 -0.76
CA ILE A 385 -22.58 5.87 -1.77
C ILE A 385 -23.72 5.41 -2.71
N LYS A 386 -24.90 5.09 -2.16
CA LYS A 386 -26.07 4.77 -2.99
C LYS A 386 -26.43 5.92 -3.93
N ALA A 387 -26.48 7.16 -3.43
CA ALA A 387 -26.80 8.32 -4.26
C ALA A 387 -25.73 8.58 -5.34
N VAL A 388 -24.45 8.36 -5.02
CA VAL A 388 -23.35 8.39 -6.01
C VAL A 388 -23.59 7.36 -7.11
N GLU A 389 -23.88 6.10 -6.77
CA GLU A 389 -24.12 5.06 -7.79
C GLU A 389 -25.40 5.33 -8.62
N VAL A 390 -26.46 5.87 -8.01
CA VAL A 390 -27.66 6.33 -8.73
C VAL A 390 -27.32 7.41 -9.77
N LEU A 391 -26.46 8.38 -9.43
CA LEU A 391 -26.00 9.43 -10.35
C LEU A 391 -25.13 8.86 -11.47
N ARG A 392 -24.17 7.99 -11.13
CA ARG A 392 -23.22 7.39 -12.09
C ARG A 392 -23.92 6.52 -13.11
N HIS A 393 -24.84 5.66 -12.67
CA HIS A 393 -25.59 4.78 -13.55
C HIS A 393 -26.76 5.48 -14.22
N GLY A 394 -27.22 6.63 -13.70
CA GLY A 394 -28.38 7.33 -14.24
C GLY A 394 -29.65 6.47 -14.15
N VAL A 395 -29.81 5.74 -13.05
CA VAL A 395 -30.91 4.79 -12.81
C VAL A 395 -31.42 4.97 -11.38
N VAL A 396 -32.73 5.09 -11.23
CA VAL A 396 -33.40 5.12 -9.92
C VAL A 396 -33.82 3.68 -9.56
N PRO A 397 -33.26 3.08 -8.49
CA PRO A 397 -33.61 1.74 -8.04
C PRO A 397 -34.99 1.73 -7.33
N PRO A 398 -35.64 0.55 -7.20
CA PRO A 398 -36.84 0.41 -6.39
C PRO A 398 -36.56 0.62 -4.90
N LEU A 399 -37.59 0.99 -4.14
CA LEU A 399 -37.60 0.89 -2.69
C LEU A 399 -37.76 -0.59 -2.27
N VAL A 400 -36.77 -1.14 -1.58
CA VAL A 400 -36.84 -2.52 -1.06
C VAL A 400 -37.94 -2.60 0.01
N ASN A 401 -38.66 -3.73 0.05
CA ASN A 401 -39.79 -4.01 0.96
C ASN A 401 -41.00 -3.06 0.85
N TYR A 402 -41.10 -2.26 -0.20
CA TYR A 402 -42.21 -1.35 -0.44
C TYR A 402 -43.34 -2.01 -1.24
N SER A 403 -44.58 -1.71 -0.86
CA SER A 403 -45.80 -2.24 -1.47
C SER A 403 -46.81 -1.15 -1.81
N ARG A 404 -47.13 -0.27 -0.86
CA ARG A 404 -48.10 0.83 -1.04
C ARG A 404 -47.77 1.99 -0.10
N PRO A 405 -48.08 3.24 -0.47
CA PRO A 405 -47.71 4.40 0.33
C PRO A 405 -48.39 4.38 1.70
N ASN A 406 -47.68 4.85 2.73
CA ASN A 406 -48.27 5.12 4.02
C ASN A 406 -49.34 6.22 3.88
N PRO A 407 -50.60 6.00 4.34
CA PRO A 407 -51.69 6.97 4.18
C PRO A 407 -51.47 8.28 4.96
N ALA A 408 -50.51 8.32 5.89
CA ALA A 408 -50.10 9.55 6.55
C ALA A 408 -49.24 10.47 5.65
N LEU A 409 -48.81 9.99 4.48
CA LEU A 409 -48.06 10.75 3.50
C LEU A 409 -49.05 11.39 2.52
N ALA A 410 -49.04 12.72 2.41
CA ALA A 410 -49.78 13.44 1.37
C ALA A 410 -49.06 13.31 0.01
N LEU A 411 -48.88 12.08 -0.48
CA LEU A 411 -47.99 11.76 -1.60
C LEU A 411 -48.42 12.41 -2.92
N ASP A 412 -49.72 12.37 -3.23
CA ASP A 412 -50.27 12.85 -4.50
C ASP A 412 -50.01 14.37 -4.71
N ASP A 413 -50.01 15.12 -3.60
CA ASP A 413 -49.76 16.57 -3.58
C ASP A 413 -48.32 16.94 -3.20
N SER A 414 -47.40 15.97 -3.22
CA SER A 414 -45.99 16.19 -2.86
C SER A 414 -45.07 16.29 -4.08
N PRO A 415 -43.86 16.86 -3.94
CA PRO A 415 -42.79 16.78 -4.94
C PRO A 415 -42.33 15.35 -5.25
N PHE A 416 -42.64 14.39 -4.38
CA PHE A 416 -42.00 13.09 -4.33
C PHE A 416 -42.81 11.99 -5.00
N LEU A 417 -42.10 10.98 -5.48
CA LEU A 417 -42.66 9.68 -5.87
C LEU A 417 -41.84 8.56 -5.23
N LEU A 418 -42.51 7.45 -4.92
CA LEU A 418 -41.89 6.26 -4.30
C LEU A 418 -41.65 5.20 -5.40
N PRO A 419 -40.40 4.89 -5.75
CA PRO A 419 -40.10 3.99 -6.86
C PRO A 419 -40.41 2.52 -6.52
N VAL A 420 -41.33 1.91 -7.26
CA VAL A 420 -41.72 0.49 -7.13
C VAL A 420 -40.89 -0.47 -7.99
N ARG A 421 -40.20 0.06 -9.00
CA ARG A 421 -39.36 -0.68 -9.94
C ARG A 421 -38.20 0.19 -10.40
N GLU A 422 -37.15 -0.44 -10.91
CA GLU A 422 -36.05 0.25 -11.57
C GLU A 422 -36.57 1.15 -12.70
N ARG A 423 -36.03 2.38 -12.79
CA ARG A 423 -36.36 3.32 -13.85
C ARG A 423 -35.12 4.09 -14.30
N ALA A 424 -34.90 4.16 -15.61
CA ALA A 424 -33.88 5.04 -16.18
C ALA A 424 -34.14 6.49 -15.78
N TRP A 425 -33.08 7.23 -15.45
CA TRP A 425 -33.09 8.65 -15.16
C TRP A 425 -32.42 9.38 -16.34
N PRO A 426 -33.16 9.70 -17.42
CA PRO A 426 -32.56 10.31 -18.62
C PRO A 426 -31.99 11.71 -18.34
N LEU A 427 -30.96 12.10 -19.10
CA LEU A 427 -30.37 13.44 -19.06
C LEU A 427 -31.32 14.44 -19.75
N ALA A 428 -32.12 15.16 -18.97
CA ALA A 428 -32.83 16.37 -19.41
C ALA A 428 -32.08 17.66 -19.00
N GLY A 429 -30.85 17.50 -18.52
CA GLY A 429 -30.03 18.49 -17.81
C GLY A 429 -29.03 17.74 -16.92
N VAL A 430 -28.46 18.42 -15.93
CA VAL A 430 -27.54 17.80 -14.97
C VAL A 430 -28.32 17.06 -13.88
N ARG A 431 -28.02 15.78 -13.62
CA ARG A 431 -28.67 15.03 -12.53
C ARG A 431 -28.14 15.51 -11.19
N ARG A 432 -29.06 15.77 -10.26
CA ARG A 432 -28.76 16.16 -8.89
C ARG A 432 -29.56 15.35 -7.88
N ALA A 433 -28.89 14.96 -6.81
CA ALA A 433 -29.46 14.16 -5.74
C ALA A 433 -29.26 14.81 -4.37
N GLY A 434 -30.21 14.63 -3.46
CA GLY A 434 -30.06 14.96 -2.05
C GLY A 434 -29.77 13.71 -1.22
N VAL A 435 -29.02 13.83 -0.13
CA VAL A 435 -28.83 12.77 0.87
C VAL A 435 -29.17 13.35 2.23
N HIS A 436 -30.11 12.73 2.94
CA HIS A 436 -30.63 13.21 4.22
C HIS A 436 -30.33 12.21 5.34
N SER A 437 -29.83 12.69 6.48
CA SER A 437 -29.60 11.85 7.67
C SER A 437 -29.95 12.57 8.97
N ILE A 438 -30.68 11.88 9.84
CA ILE A 438 -31.29 12.43 11.05
C ILE A 438 -30.71 11.69 12.26
N GLY A 439 -30.04 12.41 13.15
CA GLY A 439 -29.48 11.88 14.37
C GLY A 439 -30.52 11.83 15.49
N MET A 440 -30.55 10.74 16.27
CA MET A 440 -31.27 10.73 17.53
C MET A 440 -30.72 11.85 18.44
N GLY A 441 -31.62 12.64 19.04
CA GLY A 441 -31.27 13.89 19.72
C GLY A 441 -31.50 15.14 18.88
N GLY A 442 -31.65 15.00 17.55
CA GLY A 442 -32.14 16.05 16.65
C GLY A 442 -31.11 16.68 15.72
N THR A 443 -29.87 16.18 15.65
CA THR A 443 -28.86 16.71 14.71
C THR A 443 -29.12 16.20 13.29
N ASN A 444 -29.51 17.08 12.39
CA ASN A 444 -29.86 16.75 11.00
C ASN A 444 -28.74 17.17 10.06
N ALA A 445 -28.48 16.37 9.03
CA ALA A 445 -27.53 16.68 7.98
C ALA A 445 -28.16 16.45 6.60
N HIS A 446 -27.91 17.36 5.67
CA HIS A 446 -28.31 17.20 4.27
C HIS A 446 -27.15 17.58 3.34
N VAL A 447 -26.95 16.79 2.29
CA VAL A 447 -25.89 16.98 1.27
C VAL A 447 -26.53 16.99 -0.11
N ILE A 448 -26.15 17.96 -0.94
CA ILE A 448 -26.53 18.05 -2.36
C ILE A 448 -25.37 17.54 -3.22
N LEU A 449 -25.69 16.54 -4.05
CA LEU A 449 -24.80 15.93 -5.02
C LEU A 449 -25.21 16.30 -6.45
N GLU A 450 -24.23 16.33 -7.33
CA GLU A 450 -24.37 16.47 -8.77
C GLU A 450 -23.59 15.34 -9.46
N GLN A 451 -24.08 14.90 -10.63
CA GLN A 451 -23.34 13.93 -11.45
C GLN A 451 -21.94 14.47 -11.78
N ALA A 452 -20.98 13.56 -11.98
CA ALA A 452 -19.64 13.94 -12.42
C ALA A 452 -19.69 14.72 -13.74
N PRO A 453 -18.77 15.69 -13.95
CA PRO A 453 -18.60 16.35 -15.25
C PRO A 453 -18.36 15.30 -16.34
N GLU A 454 -18.84 15.57 -17.56
CA GLU A 454 -18.50 14.73 -18.70
C GLU A 454 -16.98 14.63 -18.83
N ALA A 455 -16.48 13.40 -18.97
CA ALA A 455 -15.07 13.18 -19.20
C ALA A 455 -14.70 13.82 -20.54
N VAL A 456 -13.94 14.92 -20.49
CA VAL A 456 -13.31 15.47 -21.69
C VAL A 456 -12.39 14.37 -22.23
N PRO A 457 -12.50 13.99 -23.53
CA PRO A 457 -11.58 13.03 -24.13
C PRO A 457 -10.15 13.45 -23.83
N ALA A 458 -9.35 12.53 -23.29
CA ALA A 458 -7.94 12.81 -23.06
C ALA A 458 -7.31 13.27 -24.37
N ALA A 459 -6.45 14.29 -24.32
CA ALA A 459 -5.64 14.67 -25.46
C ALA A 459 -4.88 13.42 -25.95
N SER A 460 -4.70 13.30 -27.26
CA SER A 460 -3.90 12.20 -27.81
C SER A 460 -2.52 12.21 -27.12
N PRO A 461 -2.04 11.05 -26.66
CA PRO A 461 -0.78 11.01 -25.93
C PRO A 461 0.34 11.53 -26.84
N GLU A 462 1.17 12.42 -26.30
CA GLU A 462 2.34 12.94 -27.02
C GLU A 462 3.36 11.82 -27.27
N ARG A 463 3.32 10.76 -26.45
CA ARG A 463 4.24 9.63 -26.53
C ARG A 463 3.53 8.27 -26.40
N PRO A 464 4.05 7.22 -27.06
CA PRO A 464 3.56 5.86 -26.87
C PRO A 464 3.60 5.42 -25.41
N VAL A 465 2.54 4.72 -24.98
CA VAL A 465 2.45 4.14 -23.65
C VAL A 465 3.32 2.87 -23.61
N PRO A 466 4.21 2.71 -22.62
CA PRO A 466 4.96 1.48 -22.44
C PRO A 466 4.05 0.28 -22.20
N ALA A 467 4.39 -0.90 -22.74
CA ALA A 467 3.71 -2.15 -22.45
C ALA A 467 4.14 -2.69 -21.07
N LEU A 468 3.80 -1.95 -20.01
CA LEU A 468 4.14 -2.27 -18.62
C LEU A 468 2.89 -2.24 -17.76
N LEU A 469 2.73 -3.25 -16.91
CA LEU A 469 1.68 -3.28 -15.89
C LEU A 469 2.26 -3.81 -14.58
N PRO A 470 2.72 -2.91 -13.68
CA PRO A 470 3.24 -3.30 -12.38
C PRO A 470 2.10 -3.68 -11.42
N LEU A 471 2.34 -4.70 -10.61
CA LEU A 471 1.54 -5.12 -9.48
C LEU A 471 2.47 -5.45 -8.32
N SER A 472 2.02 -5.17 -7.10
CA SER A 472 2.77 -5.58 -5.91
C SER A 472 1.87 -5.98 -4.76
N ALA A 473 2.37 -6.89 -3.93
CA ALA A 473 1.68 -7.34 -2.73
C ALA A 473 2.64 -7.67 -1.58
N ALA A 474 2.08 -7.84 -0.37
CA ALA A 474 2.84 -8.18 0.82
C ALA A 474 3.37 -9.62 0.79
N ASP A 475 2.71 -10.53 0.07
CA ASP A 475 3.10 -11.92 -0.13
C ASP A 475 2.67 -12.46 -1.51
N GLU A 476 3.13 -13.67 -1.86
CA GLU A 476 2.84 -14.31 -3.15
C GLU A 476 1.36 -14.63 -3.36
N ASP A 477 0.65 -15.06 -2.32
CA ASP A 477 -0.76 -15.40 -2.43
C ASP A 477 -1.62 -14.15 -2.67
N ALA A 478 -1.30 -13.05 -1.99
CA ALA A 478 -1.92 -11.75 -2.20
C ALA A 478 -1.63 -11.24 -3.62
N LEU A 479 -0.40 -11.40 -4.13
CA LEU A 479 -0.04 -11.03 -5.50
C LEU A 479 -0.86 -11.83 -6.52
N ARG A 480 -1.02 -13.14 -6.30
CA ARG A 480 -1.83 -14.02 -7.15
C ARG A 480 -3.31 -13.63 -7.11
N ALA A 481 -3.87 -13.38 -5.93
CA ALA A 481 -5.24 -12.91 -5.78
C ALA A 481 -5.46 -11.55 -6.47
N TYR A 482 -4.47 -10.66 -6.41
CA TYR A 482 -4.55 -9.35 -7.05
C TYR A 482 -4.51 -9.49 -8.58
N ALA A 483 -3.63 -10.35 -9.10
CA ALA A 483 -3.58 -10.67 -10.52
C ALA A 483 -4.90 -11.25 -11.04
N VAL A 484 -5.55 -12.15 -10.28
CA VAL A 484 -6.89 -12.67 -10.62
C VAL A 484 -7.91 -11.53 -10.66
N ALA A 485 -7.98 -10.71 -9.61
CA ALA A 485 -8.94 -9.62 -9.55
C ALA A 485 -8.78 -8.62 -10.71
N LEU A 486 -7.53 -8.28 -11.07
CA LEU A 486 -7.25 -7.41 -12.20
C LEU A 486 -7.59 -8.06 -13.54
N ARG A 487 -7.27 -9.35 -13.71
CA ARG A 487 -7.63 -10.12 -14.91
C ARG A 487 -9.15 -10.21 -15.10
N ASP A 488 -9.89 -10.46 -14.03
CA ASP A 488 -11.36 -10.47 -14.07
C ASP A 488 -11.91 -9.08 -14.39
N ARG A 489 -11.35 -8.01 -13.82
CA ARG A 489 -11.71 -6.64 -14.20
C ARG A 489 -11.52 -6.43 -15.69
N LEU A 490 -10.34 -6.73 -16.24
CA LEU A 490 -10.00 -6.48 -17.65
C LEU A 490 -10.86 -7.28 -18.65
N THR A 491 -11.43 -8.40 -18.22
CA THR A 491 -12.28 -9.26 -19.04
C THR A 491 -13.78 -9.01 -18.82
N GLY A 492 -14.15 -8.04 -17.96
CA GLY A 492 -15.53 -7.76 -17.56
C GLY A 492 -15.99 -8.56 -16.34
N GLY A 493 -15.40 -9.73 -16.07
CA GLY A 493 -15.64 -10.50 -14.84
C GLY A 493 -17.08 -11.01 -14.67
N PRO A 494 -17.36 -11.76 -13.58
CA PRO A 494 -18.68 -12.34 -13.33
C PRO A 494 -19.72 -11.32 -12.81
N ASP A 495 -19.27 -10.20 -12.25
CA ASP A 495 -20.14 -9.20 -11.63
C ASP A 495 -20.61 -8.09 -12.60
N HIS A 496 -20.09 -8.05 -13.83
CA HIS A 496 -20.56 -7.09 -14.84
C HIS A 496 -21.94 -7.52 -15.37
N PRO A 497 -22.94 -6.62 -15.42
CA PRO A 497 -24.29 -6.96 -15.85
C PRO A 497 -24.31 -7.53 -17.27
N ALA A 498 -24.95 -8.69 -17.44
CA ALA A 498 -25.15 -9.29 -18.75
C ALA A 498 -25.94 -8.33 -19.66
N GLY A 499 -25.36 -7.95 -20.80
CA GLY A 499 -25.98 -7.06 -21.79
C GLY A 499 -25.54 -5.59 -21.74
N GLU A 500 -24.68 -5.18 -20.79
CA GLU A 500 -24.08 -3.85 -20.79
C GLU A 500 -22.70 -3.85 -21.48
N ALA A 501 -22.43 -2.84 -22.30
CA ALA A 501 -21.14 -2.70 -22.97
C ALA A 501 -20.02 -2.47 -21.95
N TYR A 502 -19.10 -3.43 -21.82
CA TYR A 502 -17.89 -3.27 -21.02
C TYR A 502 -16.82 -2.55 -21.86
N THR A 503 -16.34 -1.42 -21.35
CA THR A 503 -15.18 -0.72 -21.93
C THR A 503 -13.99 -0.93 -21.02
N ALA A 504 -12.99 -1.66 -21.50
CA ALA A 504 -11.75 -1.84 -20.75
C ALA A 504 -11.01 -0.50 -20.59
N PRO A 505 -10.33 -0.27 -19.45
CA PRO A 505 -9.49 0.90 -19.29
C PRO A 505 -8.38 0.96 -20.36
N SER A 506 -7.98 2.16 -20.76
CA SER A 506 -6.88 2.32 -21.72
C SER A 506 -5.55 1.87 -21.11
N PRO A 507 -4.55 1.43 -21.90
CA PRO A 507 -3.23 1.09 -21.39
C PRO A 507 -2.58 2.21 -20.57
N ALA A 508 -2.79 3.47 -20.97
CA ALA A 508 -2.30 4.64 -20.24
C ALA A 508 -2.92 4.75 -18.84
N ASP A 509 -4.25 4.58 -18.75
CA ASP A 509 -4.99 4.62 -17.48
C ASP A 509 -4.56 3.45 -16.57
N LEU A 510 -4.33 2.26 -17.14
CA LEU A 510 -3.86 1.09 -16.41
C LEU A 510 -2.48 1.33 -15.78
N LEU A 511 -1.48 1.69 -16.60
CA LEU A 511 -0.12 1.92 -16.11
C LEU A 511 -0.09 3.09 -15.12
N THR A 512 -0.81 4.18 -15.39
CA THR A 512 -0.89 5.33 -14.47
C THR A 512 -1.45 4.92 -13.11
N THR A 513 -2.56 4.19 -13.11
CA THR A 513 -3.21 3.78 -11.87
C THR A 513 -2.37 2.77 -11.09
N THR A 514 -1.78 1.78 -11.74
CA THR A 514 -1.01 0.74 -11.02
C THR A 514 0.38 1.20 -10.61
N ALA A 515 1.03 2.07 -11.39
CA ALA A 515 2.37 2.56 -11.09
C ALA A 515 2.39 3.72 -10.10
N LEU A 516 1.42 4.64 -10.17
CA LEU A 516 1.38 5.84 -9.32
C LEU A 516 0.33 5.75 -8.21
N GLY A 517 -0.76 5.02 -8.44
CA GLY A 517 -1.91 5.00 -7.55
C GLY A 517 -1.93 3.86 -6.53
N ARG A 518 -0.92 2.99 -6.53
CA ARG A 518 -0.84 1.81 -5.65
C ARG A 518 0.37 1.87 -4.74
N ARG A 519 0.22 1.29 -3.54
CA ARG A 519 1.34 1.10 -2.62
C ARG A 519 2.32 0.09 -3.22
N LEU A 520 3.61 0.41 -3.19
CA LEU A 520 4.64 -0.49 -3.67
C LEU A 520 5.10 -1.43 -2.55
N LEU A 521 4.90 -2.73 -2.76
CA LEU A 521 5.11 -3.79 -1.77
C LEU A 521 6.20 -4.78 -2.24
N PRO A 522 6.70 -5.66 -1.34
CA PRO A 522 7.85 -6.53 -1.63
C PRO A 522 7.65 -7.51 -2.78
N HIS A 523 6.53 -8.22 -2.85
CA HIS A 523 6.29 -9.20 -3.91
C HIS A 523 5.79 -8.48 -5.15
N ARG A 524 6.59 -8.44 -6.21
CA ARG A 524 6.33 -7.65 -7.41
C ARG A 524 6.13 -8.53 -8.63
N LEU A 525 5.22 -8.08 -9.49
CA LEU A 525 4.97 -8.59 -10.83
C LEU A 525 4.96 -7.40 -11.77
N VAL A 526 5.61 -7.52 -12.92
CA VAL A 526 5.45 -6.58 -14.04
C VAL A 526 5.11 -7.40 -15.27
N VAL A 527 3.90 -7.20 -15.79
CA VAL A 527 3.50 -7.77 -17.09
C VAL A 527 4.08 -6.89 -18.20
N THR A 528 4.75 -7.52 -19.15
CA THR A 528 5.41 -6.91 -20.31
C THR A 528 4.77 -7.30 -21.63
N ALA A 529 3.75 -8.17 -21.60
CA ALA A 529 2.97 -8.52 -22.77
C ALA A 529 2.11 -7.33 -23.24
N ALA A 530 2.05 -7.11 -24.56
CA ALA A 530 1.21 -6.08 -25.15
C ALA A 530 -0.29 -6.26 -24.83
N ASP A 531 -0.75 -7.52 -24.69
CA ASP A 531 -2.03 -7.85 -24.06
C ASP A 531 -1.81 -8.16 -22.57
N PRO A 532 -2.27 -7.28 -21.66
CA PRO A 532 -2.13 -7.50 -20.24
C PRO A 532 -2.82 -8.76 -19.73
N VAL A 533 -3.93 -9.19 -20.36
CA VAL A 533 -4.66 -10.40 -19.94
C VAL A 533 -3.82 -11.64 -20.21
N ALA A 534 -3.22 -11.74 -21.40
CA ALA A 534 -2.31 -12.83 -21.74
C ALA A 534 -1.11 -12.90 -20.79
N GLY A 535 -0.56 -11.75 -20.40
CA GLY A 535 0.55 -11.70 -19.43
C GLY A 535 0.14 -12.12 -18.01
N LEU A 536 -1.04 -11.71 -17.55
CA LEU A 536 -1.60 -12.16 -16.27
C LEU A 536 -1.90 -13.67 -16.29
N ASP A 537 -2.47 -14.20 -17.37
CA ASP A 537 -2.73 -15.64 -17.53
C ASP A 537 -1.44 -16.46 -17.57
N ALA A 538 -0.37 -15.94 -18.20
CA ALA A 538 0.95 -16.57 -18.16
C ALA A 538 1.50 -16.66 -16.72
N PHE A 539 1.38 -15.58 -15.94
CA PHE A 539 1.77 -15.59 -14.53
C PHE A 539 0.93 -16.57 -13.69
N LEU A 540 -0.40 -16.52 -13.83
CA LEU A 540 -1.32 -17.36 -13.07
C LEU A 540 -1.19 -18.86 -13.36
N SER A 541 -0.78 -19.22 -14.59
CA SER A 541 -0.51 -20.60 -15.00
C SER A 541 0.87 -21.13 -14.53
N GLY A 542 1.74 -20.26 -14.02
CA GLY A 542 3.10 -20.64 -13.61
C GLY A 542 4.06 -20.87 -14.77
N ALA A 543 3.83 -20.23 -15.92
CA ALA A 543 4.78 -20.25 -17.03
C ALA A 543 6.16 -19.71 -16.57
N PRO A 544 7.28 -20.07 -17.19
CA PRO A 544 8.56 -19.45 -16.87
C PRO A 544 8.50 -17.94 -17.12
N ALA A 545 9.00 -17.14 -16.17
CA ALA A 545 9.18 -15.70 -16.37
C ALA A 545 10.05 -15.43 -17.60
N GLY A 546 9.75 -14.36 -18.33
CA GLY A 546 10.37 -14.12 -19.63
C GLY A 546 9.71 -12.96 -20.36
N GLU A 547 9.28 -13.19 -21.60
CA GLU A 547 8.80 -12.11 -22.48
C GLU A 547 7.46 -11.52 -22.04
N ALA A 548 6.60 -12.33 -21.43
CA ALA A 548 5.24 -11.93 -21.06
C ALA A 548 5.17 -11.21 -19.70
N TYR A 549 6.07 -11.55 -18.77
CA TYR A 549 6.11 -10.94 -17.45
C TYR A 549 7.44 -11.22 -16.72
N THR A 550 7.70 -10.43 -15.67
CA THR A 550 8.80 -10.61 -14.71
C THR A 550 8.28 -10.54 -13.27
N THR A 551 8.80 -11.38 -12.38
CA THR A 551 8.48 -11.34 -10.94
C THR A 551 9.73 -11.20 -10.09
N GLY A 552 9.57 -10.76 -8.84
CA GLY A 552 10.66 -10.69 -7.87
C GLY A 552 10.18 -10.32 -6.47
N VAL A 553 11.08 -10.47 -5.48
CA VAL A 553 10.83 -10.04 -4.10
C VAL A 553 11.82 -8.94 -3.76
N ALA A 554 11.31 -7.73 -3.62
CA ALA A 554 12.09 -6.54 -3.28
C ALA A 554 12.22 -6.38 -1.76
N GLY A 555 13.45 -6.27 -1.28
CA GLY A 555 13.77 -5.86 0.09
C GLY A 555 13.95 -4.34 0.18
N SER A 556 15.11 -3.91 0.67
CA SER A 556 15.55 -2.51 0.60
C SER A 556 15.80 -2.05 -0.84
N VAL A 557 15.79 -0.73 -1.08
CA VAL A 557 16.16 -0.17 -2.39
C VAL A 557 17.56 -0.62 -2.76
N ARG A 558 17.71 -1.15 -3.96
CA ARG A 558 19.02 -1.52 -4.50
C ARG A 558 19.37 -0.60 -5.66
N ARG A 559 20.53 0.05 -5.55
CA ARG A 559 21.13 0.80 -6.66
C ARG A 559 21.90 -0.19 -7.54
N PRO A 560 21.62 -0.28 -8.85
CA PRO A 560 22.31 -1.22 -9.72
C PRO A 560 23.78 -0.86 -9.93
N VAL A 561 24.55 -1.78 -10.49
CA VAL A 561 25.87 -1.50 -11.07
C VAL A 561 25.72 -1.30 -12.57
N PHE A 562 26.26 -0.21 -13.11
CA PHE A 562 26.24 0.05 -14.54
C PHE A 562 27.47 -0.58 -15.21
N LEU A 563 27.22 -1.43 -16.20
CA LEU A 563 28.23 -2.13 -17.01
C LEU A 563 28.23 -1.54 -18.42
N PHE A 564 29.35 -0.95 -18.84
CA PHE A 564 29.48 -0.30 -20.14
C PHE A 564 30.14 -1.25 -21.13
N SER A 565 29.44 -1.60 -22.22
CA SER A 565 29.92 -2.53 -23.25
C SER A 565 31.20 -2.02 -23.97
N GLY A 566 32.03 -2.96 -24.41
CA GLY A 566 33.23 -2.65 -25.21
C GLY A 566 32.93 -2.38 -26.69
N GLN A 567 33.99 -2.37 -27.50
CA GLN A 567 33.88 -2.15 -28.94
C GLN A 567 33.26 -3.38 -29.61
N GLY A 568 32.06 -3.22 -30.15
CA GLY A 568 31.33 -4.28 -30.85
C GLY A 568 29.81 -4.07 -30.79
N GLY A 569 29.09 -4.69 -31.71
CA GLY A 569 27.62 -4.71 -31.70
C GLY A 569 26.91 -3.39 -32.02
N GLY A 570 27.64 -2.32 -32.38
CA GLY A 570 27.05 -1.11 -32.94
C GLY A 570 26.47 -1.37 -34.33
N TYR A 571 25.35 -0.73 -34.65
CA TYR A 571 24.65 -0.86 -35.92
C TYR A 571 23.93 0.46 -36.26
N PRO A 572 23.68 0.75 -37.55
CA PRO A 572 22.90 1.91 -37.95
C PRO A 572 21.53 1.95 -37.28
N GLY A 573 21.16 3.10 -36.71
CA GLY A 573 19.86 3.27 -36.03
C GLY A 573 19.81 2.76 -34.58
N MET A 574 20.95 2.36 -33.98
CA MET A 574 21.00 1.85 -32.61
C MET A 574 20.45 2.80 -31.52
N GLY A 575 20.33 4.10 -31.80
CA GLY A 575 19.77 5.11 -30.90
C GLY A 575 18.33 5.53 -31.22
N ALA A 576 17.72 5.02 -32.29
CA ALA A 576 16.45 5.50 -32.82
C ALA A 576 15.30 5.44 -31.81
N GLU A 577 15.07 4.25 -31.25
CA GLU A 577 13.95 3.99 -30.33
C GLU A 577 14.04 4.85 -29.06
N LEU A 578 15.23 4.87 -28.43
CA LEU A 578 15.44 5.61 -27.20
C LEU A 578 15.38 7.12 -27.42
N SER A 579 15.92 7.63 -28.54
CA SER A 579 15.86 9.05 -28.91
C SER A 579 14.42 9.52 -29.13
N ALA A 580 13.62 8.72 -29.84
CA ALA A 580 12.21 9.02 -30.08
C ALA A 580 11.38 9.00 -28.78
N ARG A 581 11.75 8.15 -27.81
CA ARG A 581 11.01 7.96 -26.55
C ARG A 581 11.40 8.95 -25.44
N PHE A 582 12.68 9.30 -25.36
CA PHE A 582 13.26 10.03 -24.22
C PHE A 582 14.02 11.29 -24.71
N PRO A 583 13.52 12.51 -24.43
CA PRO A 583 14.17 13.75 -24.82
C PRO A 583 15.62 13.86 -24.33
N VAL A 584 15.89 13.41 -23.09
CA VAL A 584 17.25 13.39 -22.54
C VAL A 584 18.22 12.55 -23.40
N VAL A 585 17.73 11.51 -24.08
CA VAL A 585 18.56 10.71 -25.01
C VAL A 585 18.83 11.53 -26.26
N ALA A 586 17.81 12.16 -26.85
CA ALA A 586 17.97 13.01 -28.03
C ALA A 586 18.96 14.16 -27.78
N GLU A 587 18.82 14.89 -26.66
CA GLU A 587 19.69 16.00 -26.27
C GLU A 587 21.16 15.58 -26.09
N VAL A 588 21.39 14.41 -25.47
CA VAL A 588 22.75 13.87 -25.30
C VAL A 588 23.35 13.47 -26.65
N LEU A 589 22.57 12.82 -27.52
CA LEU A 589 23.04 12.43 -28.84
C LEU A 589 23.34 13.65 -29.72
N GLU A 590 22.53 14.71 -29.66
CA GLU A 590 22.77 15.98 -30.34
C GLU A 590 24.05 16.67 -29.84
N THR A 591 24.26 16.68 -28.52
CA THR A 591 25.49 17.22 -27.91
C THR A 591 26.72 16.46 -28.42
N CYS A 592 26.67 15.12 -28.39
CA CYS A 592 27.74 14.27 -28.91
C CYS A 592 27.96 14.48 -30.42
N ALA A 593 26.90 14.63 -31.21
CA ALA A 593 26.98 14.87 -32.65
C ALA A 593 27.67 16.20 -32.98
N ARG A 594 27.37 17.25 -32.23
CA ARG A 594 28.06 18.55 -32.35
C ARG A 594 29.55 18.41 -32.09
N VAL A 595 29.93 17.80 -30.96
CA VAL A 595 31.34 17.59 -30.61
C VAL A 595 32.04 16.71 -31.65
N TYR A 596 31.38 15.66 -32.15
CA TYR A 596 31.92 14.82 -33.22
C TYR A 596 32.19 15.64 -34.50
N ALA A 597 31.28 16.53 -34.88
CA ALA A 597 31.46 17.40 -36.04
C ALA A 597 32.61 18.40 -35.85
N GLU A 598 32.76 18.97 -34.65
CA GLU A 598 33.88 19.84 -34.29
C GLU A 598 35.24 19.10 -34.41
N GLU A 599 35.32 17.86 -33.93
CA GLU A 599 36.57 17.09 -33.88
C GLU A 599 36.95 16.40 -35.20
N THR A 600 35.96 16.06 -36.03
CA THR A 600 36.17 15.25 -37.25
C THR A 600 35.84 15.97 -38.55
N GLY A 601 35.13 17.10 -38.50
CA GLY A 601 34.61 17.81 -39.67
C GLY A 601 33.44 17.11 -40.37
N ARG A 602 32.85 16.08 -39.76
CA ARG A 602 31.77 15.27 -40.34
C ARG A 602 30.42 15.54 -39.70
N GLY A 603 29.38 15.71 -40.52
CA GLY A 603 28.00 15.96 -40.07
C GLY A 603 27.06 14.74 -40.07
N ASP A 604 27.54 13.54 -40.41
CA ASP A 604 26.72 12.33 -40.63
C ASP A 604 26.49 11.48 -39.37
N PHE A 605 26.75 12.02 -38.18
CA PHE A 605 26.72 11.25 -36.92
C PHE A 605 25.31 10.78 -36.54
N LEU A 606 24.33 11.69 -36.52
CA LEU A 606 22.94 11.35 -36.21
C LEU A 606 22.27 10.56 -37.32
N ASP A 607 22.59 10.85 -38.59
CA ASP A 607 22.13 10.05 -39.74
C ASP A 607 22.42 8.56 -39.53
N ARG A 608 23.61 8.24 -39.00
CA ARG A 608 24.03 6.86 -38.76
C ARG A 608 23.46 6.28 -37.48
N ILE A 609 23.46 7.00 -36.37
CA ILE A 609 23.07 6.46 -35.05
C ILE A 609 21.56 6.44 -34.85
N VAL A 610 20.83 7.41 -35.39
CA VAL A 610 19.39 7.58 -35.21
C VAL A 610 18.65 7.19 -36.49
N ASP A 611 18.98 7.77 -37.64
CA ASP A 611 18.20 7.53 -38.87
C ASP A 611 18.54 6.21 -39.57
N GLY A 612 19.61 5.53 -39.13
CA GLY A 612 20.06 4.27 -39.73
C GLY A 612 20.65 4.41 -41.14
N ARG A 613 21.01 5.63 -41.55
CA ARG A 613 21.62 5.91 -42.85
C ARG A 613 23.13 5.80 -42.78
N GLY A 614 23.72 4.83 -43.46
CA GLY A 614 25.18 4.69 -43.57
C GLY A 614 25.64 3.23 -43.71
N PRO A 615 26.96 2.96 -43.62
CA PRO A 615 27.48 1.61 -43.72
C PRO A 615 27.13 0.79 -42.48
N GLU A 616 26.85 -0.50 -42.68
CA GLU A 616 26.61 -1.49 -41.62
C GLU A 616 27.84 -1.68 -40.71
N ARG A 617 29.04 -1.63 -41.30
CA ARG A 617 30.30 -1.78 -40.57
C ARG A 617 30.96 -0.43 -40.37
N TRP A 618 31.39 -0.18 -39.14
CA TRP A 618 32.01 1.08 -38.74
C TRP A 618 33.50 0.87 -38.49
N ASP A 619 34.31 1.83 -38.96
CA ASP A 619 35.72 1.91 -38.57
C ASP A 619 35.86 2.30 -37.10
N THR A 620 37.07 2.16 -36.55
CA THR A 620 37.34 2.45 -35.13
C THR A 620 37.12 3.93 -34.80
N ALA A 621 37.40 4.83 -35.77
CA ALA A 621 37.24 6.26 -35.63
C ALA A 621 35.77 6.70 -35.43
N PHE A 622 34.82 5.99 -36.03
CA PHE A 622 33.39 6.22 -35.82
C PHE A 622 32.81 5.34 -34.70
N ALA A 623 33.21 4.07 -34.62
CA ALA A 623 32.60 3.11 -33.70
C ALA A 623 32.77 3.50 -32.22
N GLN A 624 33.94 3.97 -31.82
CA GLN A 624 34.19 4.33 -30.42
C GLN A 624 33.36 5.54 -29.96
N PRO A 625 33.35 6.69 -30.68
CA PRO A 625 32.50 7.81 -30.30
C PRO A 625 31.00 7.48 -30.36
N ALA A 626 30.56 6.68 -31.34
CA ALA A 626 29.17 6.27 -31.45
C ALA A 626 28.71 5.42 -30.25
N LEU A 627 29.53 4.45 -29.82
CA LEU A 627 29.26 3.63 -28.64
C LEU A 627 29.23 4.46 -27.35
N PHE A 628 30.20 5.36 -27.19
CA PHE A 628 30.26 6.28 -26.05
C PHE A 628 28.98 7.15 -25.98
N ALA A 629 28.58 7.77 -27.10
CA ALA A 629 27.40 8.62 -27.15
C ALA A 629 26.13 7.88 -26.73
N LEU A 630 25.90 6.68 -27.27
CA LEU A 630 24.75 5.84 -26.88
C LEU A 630 24.79 5.47 -25.39
N GLN A 631 25.95 5.08 -24.88
CA GLN A 631 26.11 4.66 -23.49
C GLN A 631 25.86 5.80 -22.50
N ILE A 632 26.34 7.02 -22.79
CA ILE A 632 26.04 8.19 -21.96
C ILE A 632 24.55 8.54 -22.06
N ALA A 633 23.96 8.48 -23.25
CA ALA A 633 22.54 8.76 -23.42
C ALA A 633 21.66 7.77 -22.62
N GLN A 634 22.01 6.49 -22.64
CA GLN A 634 21.37 5.46 -21.80
C GLN A 634 21.57 5.72 -20.31
N ALA A 635 22.78 6.10 -19.87
CA ALA A 635 23.05 6.40 -18.46
C ALA A 635 22.18 7.57 -17.96
N ARG A 636 22.11 8.66 -18.74
CA ARG A 636 21.31 9.85 -18.42
C ARG A 636 19.81 9.55 -18.43
N MET A 637 19.34 8.69 -19.34
CA MET A 637 17.98 8.17 -19.34
C MET A 637 17.66 7.43 -18.02
N TRP A 638 18.51 6.51 -17.60
CA TRP A 638 18.30 5.76 -16.36
C TRP A 638 18.32 6.66 -15.12
N GLU A 639 19.25 7.61 -15.07
CA GLU A 639 19.30 8.62 -14.00
C GLU A 639 18.01 9.46 -13.94
N ARG A 640 17.45 9.84 -15.11
CA ARG A 640 16.15 10.53 -15.20
C ARG A 640 14.99 9.67 -14.71
N LEU A 641 15.09 8.35 -14.82
CA LEU A 641 14.11 7.39 -14.28
C LEU A 641 14.40 7.02 -12.81
N GLY A 642 15.24 7.79 -12.11
CA GLY A 642 15.58 7.56 -10.69
C GLY A 642 16.61 6.45 -10.45
N ILE A 643 17.11 5.80 -11.51
CA ILE A 643 18.05 4.69 -11.44
C ILE A 643 19.48 5.22 -11.52
N THR A 644 20.14 5.33 -10.37
CA THR A 644 21.55 5.77 -10.28
C THR A 644 22.48 4.62 -9.88
N PRO A 645 23.70 4.56 -10.42
CA PRO A 645 24.61 3.44 -10.17
C PRO A 645 25.21 3.48 -8.75
N ALA A 646 25.20 2.34 -8.06
CA ALA A 646 26.05 2.13 -6.88
C ALA A 646 27.53 2.14 -7.26
N ARG A 647 27.84 1.50 -8.39
CA ARG A 647 29.17 1.38 -8.98
C ARG A 647 29.07 1.41 -10.50
N VAL A 648 30.17 1.71 -11.16
CA VAL A 648 30.30 1.60 -12.61
C VAL A 648 31.48 0.69 -12.96
N ALA A 649 31.38 -0.01 -14.09
CA ALA A 649 32.49 -0.76 -14.67
C ALA A 649 32.37 -0.76 -16.19
N GLY A 650 33.48 -0.67 -16.92
CA GLY A 650 33.46 -0.67 -18.37
C GLY A 650 34.36 -1.73 -18.96
N HIS A 651 33.89 -2.41 -20.01
CA HIS A 651 34.67 -3.36 -20.79
C HIS A 651 35.43 -2.61 -21.89
N SER A 652 36.76 -2.66 -21.89
CA SER A 652 37.59 -2.00 -22.92
C SER A 652 37.19 -0.51 -23.11
N VAL A 653 36.83 -0.07 -24.32
CA VAL A 653 36.41 1.34 -24.58
C VAL A 653 35.24 1.80 -23.71
N GLY A 654 34.39 0.89 -23.22
CA GLY A 654 33.30 1.24 -22.29
C GLY A 654 33.80 1.86 -20.98
N SER A 655 35.07 1.68 -20.59
CA SER A 655 35.64 2.32 -19.41
C SER A 655 35.61 3.85 -19.49
N TYR A 656 35.63 4.45 -20.69
CA TYR A 656 35.56 5.91 -20.86
C TYR A 656 34.15 6.44 -20.53
N ALA A 657 33.11 5.72 -20.95
CA ALA A 657 31.73 6.03 -20.57
C ALA A 657 31.52 5.82 -19.06
N ALA A 658 32.08 4.75 -18.49
CA ALA A 658 32.05 4.51 -17.05
C ALA A 658 32.72 5.63 -16.25
N LEU A 659 33.90 6.09 -16.65
CA LEU A 659 34.61 7.21 -16.01
C LEU A 659 33.83 8.52 -16.11
N CYS A 660 33.19 8.79 -17.25
CA CYS A 660 32.32 9.96 -17.42
C CYS A 660 31.11 9.90 -16.47
N VAL A 661 30.44 8.75 -16.36
CA VAL A 661 29.31 8.57 -15.43
C VAL A 661 29.75 8.57 -13.97
N ALA A 662 30.99 8.18 -13.66
CA ALA A 662 31.56 8.32 -12.32
C ALA A 662 32.08 9.74 -12.00
N GLY A 663 32.01 10.68 -12.94
CA GLY A 663 32.33 12.09 -12.73
C GLY A 663 33.76 12.50 -13.04
N ALA A 664 34.61 11.60 -13.54
CA ALA A 664 35.99 11.94 -13.89
C ALA A 664 36.08 12.88 -15.10
N LEU A 665 35.08 12.86 -15.97
CA LEU A 665 35.01 13.63 -17.21
C LEU A 665 33.57 14.11 -17.40
N ASP A 666 33.38 15.32 -17.88
CA ASP A 666 32.08 15.71 -18.44
C ASP A 666 31.88 15.08 -19.84
N THR A 667 30.64 15.16 -20.34
CA THR A 667 30.24 14.47 -21.56
C THR A 667 30.97 15.00 -22.80
N GLU A 668 31.19 16.31 -22.90
CA GLU A 668 31.85 16.88 -24.08
C GLU A 668 33.33 16.53 -24.12
N ASP A 669 34.05 16.68 -23.00
CA ASP A 669 35.49 16.39 -22.96
C ASP A 669 35.75 14.90 -23.12
N ALA A 670 34.92 14.04 -22.53
CA ALA A 670 34.98 12.61 -22.79
C ALA A 670 34.71 12.27 -24.26
N MET A 671 33.75 12.94 -24.91
CA MET A 671 33.47 12.74 -26.33
C MET A 671 34.66 13.17 -27.20
N ARG A 672 35.30 14.31 -26.92
CA ARG A 672 36.53 14.76 -27.60
C ARG A 672 37.66 13.74 -27.43
N LEU A 673 37.88 13.29 -26.20
CA LEU A 673 38.88 12.27 -25.86
C LEU A 673 38.67 10.96 -26.63
N VAL A 674 37.43 10.48 -26.72
CA VAL A 674 37.08 9.25 -27.44
C VAL A 674 37.16 9.44 -28.96
N CYS A 675 36.82 10.61 -29.50
CA CYS A 675 37.05 10.95 -30.92
C CYS A 675 38.53 10.91 -31.27
N GLY A 676 39.37 11.55 -30.44
CA GLY A 676 40.82 11.52 -30.58
C GLY A 676 41.38 10.10 -30.50
N ARG A 677 40.94 9.32 -29.51
CA ARG A 677 41.34 7.91 -29.33
C ARG A 677 41.02 7.06 -30.55
N GLY A 678 39.76 7.10 -31.02
CA GLY A 678 39.30 6.31 -32.16
C GLY A 678 40.06 6.66 -33.44
N ARG A 679 40.26 7.96 -33.70
CA ARG A 679 41.03 8.45 -34.85
C ARG A 679 42.49 7.99 -34.80
N LEU A 680 43.17 8.20 -33.67
CA LEU A 680 44.58 7.81 -33.51
C LEU A 680 44.77 6.29 -33.65
N MET A 681 43.89 5.48 -33.07
CA MET A 681 43.93 4.02 -33.23
C MET A 681 43.68 3.58 -34.67
N GLN A 682 42.82 4.30 -35.42
CA GLN A 682 42.60 4.02 -36.83
C GLN A 682 43.81 4.42 -37.70
N GLU A 683 44.43 5.58 -37.44
CA GLU A 683 45.44 6.18 -38.32
C GLU A 683 46.90 5.78 -38.01
N ARG A 684 47.22 5.46 -36.74
CA ARG A 684 48.61 5.29 -36.28
C ARG A 684 48.96 3.86 -35.88
N SER A 685 47.98 3.03 -35.55
CA SER A 685 48.22 1.63 -35.22
C SER A 685 48.48 0.80 -36.47
N ALA A 686 49.38 -0.16 -36.37
CA ALA A 686 49.59 -1.15 -37.43
C ALA A 686 48.32 -2.01 -37.63
N PRO A 687 48.10 -2.56 -38.84
CA PRO A 687 47.04 -3.54 -39.06
C PRO A 687 47.18 -4.71 -38.09
N GLY A 688 46.08 -5.12 -37.48
CA GLY A 688 46.06 -6.24 -36.54
C GLY A 688 44.74 -6.98 -36.61
N ALA A 689 44.72 -8.19 -36.03
CA ALA A 689 43.51 -9.00 -35.92
C ALA A 689 43.33 -9.46 -34.47
N MET A 690 42.12 -9.94 -34.15
CA MET A 690 41.81 -10.50 -32.83
C MET A 690 40.94 -11.75 -32.98
N VAL A 691 41.17 -12.75 -32.12
CA VAL A 691 40.38 -13.98 -32.05
C VAL A 691 39.88 -14.20 -30.62
N SER A 692 38.57 -14.37 -30.47
CA SER A 692 37.92 -14.81 -29.23
C SER A 692 37.99 -16.34 -29.15
N ALA A 693 38.74 -16.87 -28.19
CA ALA A 693 38.94 -18.29 -27.97
C ALA A 693 38.22 -18.76 -26.70
N PHE A 694 37.43 -19.83 -26.82
CA PHE A 694 36.67 -20.43 -25.73
C PHE A 694 37.45 -21.58 -25.09
N VAL A 695 38.63 -21.23 -24.55
CA VAL A 695 39.62 -22.17 -24.01
C VAL A 695 40.11 -21.74 -22.63
N PRO A 696 40.56 -22.69 -21.77
CA PRO A 696 41.09 -22.36 -20.45
C PRO A 696 42.43 -21.60 -20.52
N ARG A 697 42.80 -20.94 -19.41
CA ARG A 697 44.02 -20.12 -19.32
C ARG A 697 45.31 -20.89 -19.61
N SER A 698 45.37 -22.19 -19.30
CA SER A 698 46.51 -23.05 -19.66
C SER A 698 46.74 -23.08 -21.17
N ARG A 699 45.65 -23.21 -21.94
CA ARG A 699 45.70 -23.26 -23.39
C ARG A 699 46.11 -21.92 -24.02
N VAL A 700 45.65 -20.82 -23.43
CA VAL A 700 46.13 -19.48 -23.81
C VAL A 700 47.65 -19.38 -23.68
N ARG A 701 48.24 -19.85 -22.57
CA ARG A 701 49.70 -19.83 -22.39
C ARG A 701 50.42 -20.65 -23.47
N GLU A 702 49.87 -21.81 -23.85
CA GLU A 702 50.42 -22.62 -24.94
C GLU A 702 50.42 -21.88 -26.28
N LEU A 703 49.31 -21.21 -26.62
CA LEU A 703 49.19 -20.43 -27.86
C LEU A 703 50.17 -19.25 -27.89
N LEU A 704 50.29 -18.51 -26.79
CA LEU A 704 51.23 -17.38 -26.67
C LEU A 704 52.70 -17.83 -26.77
N ALA A 705 53.03 -19.01 -26.25
CA ALA A 705 54.37 -19.57 -26.37
C ALA A 705 54.67 -20.12 -27.77
N ALA A 706 53.67 -20.65 -28.46
CA ALA A 706 53.82 -21.28 -29.77
C ALA A 706 53.78 -20.28 -30.95
N VAL A 707 53.12 -19.12 -30.79
CA VAL A 707 52.88 -18.17 -31.87
C VAL A 707 53.53 -16.81 -31.53
N PRO A 708 54.69 -16.47 -32.13
CA PRO A 708 55.32 -15.18 -31.94
C PRO A 708 54.41 -14.02 -32.37
N GLY A 709 54.40 -12.94 -31.59
CA GLY A 709 53.60 -11.73 -31.89
C GLY A 709 52.14 -11.78 -31.44
N LEU A 710 51.68 -12.89 -30.84
CA LEU A 710 50.36 -13.00 -30.23
C LEU A 710 50.40 -12.53 -28.77
N GLU A 711 49.46 -11.67 -28.37
CA GLU A 711 49.29 -11.15 -27.01
C GLU A 711 47.90 -11.47 -26.46
N LEU A 712 47.78 -11.57 -25.13
CA LEU A 712 46.49 -11.70 -24.44
C LEU A 712 45.84 -10.31 -24.29
N ALA A 713 44.79 -10.06 -25.05
CA ALA A 713 44.11 -8.78 -25.09
C ALA A 713 43.00 -8.67 -24.04
N VAL A 714 42.19 -9.73 -23.85
CA VAL A 714 41.03 -9.71 -22.94
C VAL A 714 40.85 -11.04 -22.22
N VAL A 715 40.48 -10.98 -20.94
CA VAL A 715 40.01 -12.12 -20.12
C VAL A 715 38.53 -11.88 -19.78
N ASN A 716 37.61 -12.62 -20.41
CA ASN A 716 36.16 -12.47 -20.18
C ASN A 716 35.61 -13.46 -19.14
N GLY A 717 36.34 -14.55 -18.87
CA GLY A 717 35.98 -15.57 -17.88
C GLY A 717 36.99 -16.72 -17.87
N ALA A 718 36.77 -17.72 -17.01
CA ALA A 718 37.71 -18.82 -16.79
C ALA A 718 38.13 -19.60 -18.07
N ALA A 719 37.23 -19.68 -19.05
CA ALA A 719 37.46 -20.34 -20.33
C ALA A 719 37.04 -19.47 -21.54
N HIS A 720 37.11 -18.14 -21.41
CA HIS A 720 36.78 -17.20 -22.50
C HIS A 720 37.81 -16.07 -22.54
N HIS A 721 38.67 -16.08 -23.56
CA HIS A 721 39.80 -15.16 -23.70
C HIS A 721 39.84 -14.58 -25.12
N VAL A 722 40.40 -13.39 -25.28
CA VAL A 722 40.64 -12.78 -26.60
C VAL A 722 42.13 -12.57 -26.79
N LEU A 723 42.66 -13.07 -27.90
CA LEU A 723 44.06 -12.94 -28.30
C LEU A 723 44.15 -11.96 -29.48
N GLY A 724 45.18 -11.13 -29.50
CA GLY A 724 45.40 -10.13 -30.55
C GLY A 724 46.85 -10.09 -31.00
N GLY A 725 47.08 -9.67 -32.23
CA GLY A 725 48.41 -9.53 -32.79
C GLY A 725 48.37 -9.20 -34.28
N PRO A 726 49.50 -9.34 -35.00
CA PRO A 726 49.54 -9.28 -36.44
C PRO A 726 48.58 -10.31 -37.07
N PRO A 727 47.97 -10.03 -38.24
CA PRO A 727 47.01 -10.94 -38.88
C PRO A 727 47.53 -12.37 -39.03
N GLU A 728 48.79 -12.53 -39.42
CA GLU A 728 49.44 -13.83 -39.59
C GLU A 728 49.60 -14.62 -38.27
N ALA A 729 49.79 -13.93 -37.14
CA ALA A 729 49.85 -14.57 -35.83
C ALA A 729 48.46 -15.06 -35.39
N VAL A 730 47.42 -14.28 -35.67
CA VAL A 730 46.04 -14.68 -35.38
C VAL A 730 45.58 -15.83 -36.28
N ASP A 731 45.98 -15.86 -37.55
CA ASP A 731 45.75 -16.99 -38.46
C ASP A 731 46.44 -18.26 -37.96
N ALA A 732 47.69 -18.17 -37.50
CA ALA A 732 48.39 -19.30 -36.90
C ALA A 732 47.69 -19.82 -35.63
N ALA A 733 47.19 -18.92 -34.78
CA ALA A 733 46.42 -19.29 -33.59
C ALA A 733 45.11 -20.02 -33.95
N GLN A 734 44.39 -19.55 -34.98
CA GLN A 734 43.18 -20.21 -35.48
C GLN A 734 43.45 -21.62 -35.97
N VAL A 735 44.54 -21.83 -36.73
CA VAL A 735 44.95 -23.17 -37.19
C VAL A 735 45.18 -24.10 -36.00
N LEU A 736 45.85 -23.63 -34.95
CA LEU A 736 46.12 -24.43 -33.74
C LEU A 736 44.87 -24.73 -32.92
N LEU A 737 43.91 -23.80 -32.85
CA LEU A 737 42.61 -24.00 -32.21
C LEU A 737 41.76 -25.00 -33.00
N ALA A 738 41.67 -24.82 -34.32
CA ALA A 738 40.92 -25.68 -35.23
C ALA A 738 41.47 -27.12 -35.24
N ALA A 739 42.79 -27.29 -35.25
CA ALA A 739 43.43 -28.61 -35.22
C ALA A 739 43.08 -29.44 -33.98
N ARG A 740 42.61 -28.79 -32.90
CA ARG A 740 42.18 -29.44 -31.66
C ARG A 740 40.67 -29.43 -31.45
N GLY A 741 39.89 -28.93 -32.41
CA GLY A 741 38.43 -28.81 -32.28
C GLY A 741 38.00 -27.81 -31.21
N GLU A 742 38.86 -26.86 -30.84
CA GLU A 742 38.56 -25.83 -29.84
C GLU A 742 37.70 -24.73 -30.47
N ALA A 743 36.66 -24.28 -29.78
CA ALA A 743 35.77 -23.24 -30.29
C ALA A 743 36.44 -21.85 -30.27
N TYR A 744 36.29 -21.11 -31.37
CA TYR A 744 36.81 -19.75 -31.50
C TYR A 744 35.98 -18.92 -32.49
N GLU A 745 36.14 -17.60 -32.42
CA GLU A 745 35.51 -16.62 -33.31
C GLU A 745 36.50 -15.50 -33.64
N VAL A 746 36.71 -15.21 -34.92
CA VAL A 746 37.51 -14.05 -35.34
C VAL A 746 36.68 -12.78 -35.20
N LEU A 747 37.21 -11.81 -34.47
CA LEU A 747 36.50 -10.56 -34.24
C LEU A 747 36.58 -9.66 -35.49
N ALA A 748 35.46 -9.02 -35.84
CA ALA A 748 35.35 -8.15 -37.00
C ALA A 748 36.03 -6.77 -36.80
N VAL A 749 37.29 -6.77 -36.37
CA VAL A 749 38.14 -5.60 -36.14
C VAL A 749 39.37 -5.67 -37.04
N ASP A 750 39.91 -4.51 -37.42
CA ASP A 750 41.12 -4.37 -38.25
C ASP A 750 42.33 -3.89 -37.43
N ARG A 751 42.19 -3.83 -36.11
CA ARG A 751 43.22 -3.44 -35.13
C ARG A 751 43.25 -4.47 -33.99
N ALA A 752 44.45 -4.72 -33.45
CA ALA A 752 44.64 -5.58 -32.29
C ALA A 752 44.65 -4.75 -30.99
N PHE A 753 43.46 -4.51 -30.42
CA PHE A 753 43.33 -3.72 -29.19
C PHE A 753 43.99 -4.40 -27.99
N HIS A 754 44.45 -3.63 -27.00
CA HIS A 754 45.15 -4.13 -25.81
C HIS A 754 46.45 -4.90 -26.11
N THR A 755 47.16 -4.53 -27.19
CA THR A 755 48.45 -5.12 -27.61
C THR A 755 49.49 -4.05 -27.93
N ALA A 756 50.75 -4.44 -28.15
CA ALA A 756 51.86 -3.56 -28.53
C ALA A 756 51.62 -2.83 -29.86
N LEU A 757 50.74 -3.36 -30.72
CA LEU A 757 50.42 -2.73 -32.01
C LEU A 757 49.72 -1.37 -31.85
N LEU A 758 49.23 -1.06 -30.64
CA LEU A 758 48.68 0.26 -30.32
C LEU A 758 49.74 1.29 -29.89
N ASP A 759 50.96 0.88 -29.51
CA ASP A 759 51.96 1.77 -28.91
C ASP A 759 52.20 3.08 -29.70
N PRO A 760 52.27 3.09 -31.06
CA PRO A 760 52.41 4.32 -31.83
C PRO A 760 51.23 5.29 -31.67
N ALA A 761 50.00 4.77 -31.60
CA ALA A 761 48.81 5.58 -31.37
C ALA A 761 48.73 6.10 -29.92
N LEU A 762 49.24 5.30 -28.98
CA LEU A 762 49.18 5.62 -27.54
C LEU A 762 50.11 6.76 -27.14
N GLU A 763 51.24 6.94 -27.83
CA GLU A 763 52.14 8.07 -27.58
C GLU A 763 51.47 9.41 -27.91
N GLU A 764 50.77 9.50 -29.05
CA GLU A 764 49.97 10.68 -29.40
C GLU A 764 48.73 10.81 -28.52
N PHE A 765 48.10 9.69 -28.14
CA PHE A 765 46.92 9.70 -27.27
C PHE A 765 47.24 10.24 -25.88
N ARG A 766 48.43 9.94 -25.34
CA ARG A 766 48.91 10.48 -24.06
C ARG A 766 48.92 12.01 -24.05
N VAL A 767 49.37 12.64 -25.14
CA VAL A 767 49.37 14.11 -25.28
C VAL A 767 47.95 14.68 -25.26
N LEU A 768 46.98 13.96 -25.81
CA LEU A 768 45.57 14.36 -25.79
C LEU A 768 44.95 14.18 -24.39
N ALA A 769 45.25 13.07 -23.74
CA ALA A 769 44.82 12.78 -22.37
C ALA A 769 45.39 13.80 -21.36
N ASP A 770 46.65 14.22 -21.49
CA ASP A 770 47.29 15.23 -20.63
C ASP A 770 46.61 16.61 -20.71
N LYS A 771 45.95 16.92 -21.83
CA LYS A 771 45.21 18.18 -22.05
C LYS A 771 43.77 18.12 -21.55
N THR A 772 43.28 16.94 -21.17
CA THR A 772 41.91 16.74 -20.73
C THR A 772 41.78 16.99 -19.23
N GLU A 773 40.76 17.72 -18.81
CA GLU A 773 40.53 17.98 -17.39
C GLU A 773 39.92 16.75 -16.70
N LEU A 774 40.79 15.91 -16.10
CA LEU A 774 40.36 14.76 -15.31
C LEU A 774 40.03 15.19 -13.88
N ARG A 775 38.84 14.84 -13.39
CA ARG A 775 38.31 15.19 -12.06
C ARG A 775 38.26 13.97 -11.12
N PRO A 776 38.20 14.17 -9.78
CA PRO A 776 37.94 13.08 -8.84
C PRO A 776 36.57 12.42 -9.06
N LEU A 777 36.47 11.11 -8.85
CA LEU A 777 35.22 10.36 -8.98
C LEU A 777 34.21 10.74 -7.88
N HIS A 778 32.92 10.75 -8.21
CA HIS A 778 31.82 10.78 -7.23
C HIS A 778 31.15 9.41 -7.03
N THR A 779 31.40 8.44 -7.92
CA THR A 779 30.88 7.07 -7.86
C THR A 779 32.03 6.07 -7.91
N GLU A 780 31.94 4.97 -7.17
CA GLU A 780 32.97 3.91 -7.23
C GLU A 780 33.08 3.31 -8.64
N PHE A 781 34.31 3.11 -9.10
CA PHE A 781 34.63 2.57 -10.42
C PHE A 781 35.41 1.26 -10.27
N VAL A 782 34.94 0.18 -10.89
CA VAL A 782 35.65 -1.10 -10.91
C VAL A 782 36.56 -1.13 -12.14
N ASP A 783 37.86 -1.19 -11.90
CA ASP A 783 38.90 -1.10 -12.92
C ASP A 783 38.88 -2.32 -13.83
N GLY A 784 38.78 -2.08 -15.14
CA GLY A 784 38.74 -3.13 -16.15
C GLY A 784 40.10 -3.81 -16.39
N ILE A 785 41.18 -3.35 -15.77
CA ILE A 785 42.52 -3.95 -15.91
C ILE A 785 42.70 -5.14 -14.96
N ASP A 786 42.22 -5.03 -13.72
CA ASP A 786 42.51 -5.99 -12.65
C ASP A 786 41.36 -6.18 -11.63
N GLY A 787 40.19 -5.55 -11.85
CA GLY A 787 39.04 -5.63 -10.94
C GLY A 787 39.17 -4.77 -9.69
N THR A 788 40.21 -3.92 -9.56
CA THR A 788 40.37 -3.05 -8.39
C THR A 788 39.22 -2.04 -8.29
N VAL A 789 38.64 -1.88 -7.09
CA VAL A 789 37.65 -0.84 -6.84
C VAL A 789 38.36 0.49 -6.57
N ARG A 790 38.17 1.46 -7.44
CA ARG A 790 38.59 2.85 -7.26
C ARG A 790 37.48 3.58 -6.48
N PRO A 791 37.78 4.12 -5.28
CA PRO A 791 36.77 4.77 -4.45
C PRO A 791 36.38 6.15 -5.02
N ALA A 792 35.25 6.68 -4.55
CA ALA A 792 34.93 8.09 -4.73
C ALA A 792 36.10 8.95 -4.19
N GLY A 793 36.46 10.00 -4.91
CA GLY A 793 37.62 10.86 -4.65
C GLY A 793 38.92 10.41 -5.34
N TRP A 794 39.00 9.18 -5.87
CA TRP A 794 40.13 8.80 -6.73
C TRP A 794 40.09 9.62 -8.03
N ARG A 795 41.25 10.01 -8.56
CA ARG A 795 41.37 10.79 -9.79
C ARG A 795 42.22 10.02 -10.80
N PRO A 796 41.69 9.68 -11.99
CA PRO A 796 42.50 9.11 -13.06
C PRO A 796 43.50 10.15 -13.58
N ASP A 797 44.61 9.67 -14.15
CA ASP A 797 45.57 10.48 -14.89
C ASP A 797 45.74 9.95 -16.32
N ALA A 798 46.51 10.67 -17.16
CA ALA A 798 46.77 10.26 -18.53
C ALA A 798 47.50 8.91 -18.61
N ALA A 799 48.37 8.61 -17.65
CA ALA A 799 49.09 7.34 -17.57
C ALA A 799 48.11 6.17 -17.38
N TYR A 800 47.09 6.33 -16.55
CA TYR A 800 46.01 5.36 -16.40
C TYR A 800 45.26 5.13 -17.71
N LEU A 801 44.85 6.20 -18.41
CA LEU A 801 44.09 6.06 -19.66
C LEU A 801 44.88 5.34 -20.77
N VAL A 802 46.19 5.61 -20.85
CA VAL A 802 47.11 4.88 -21.75
C VAL A 802 47.25 3.42 -21.32
N ALA A 803 47.45 3.17 -20.02
CA ALA A 803 47.55 1.82 -19.49
C ALA A 803 46.28 1.00 -19.73
N GLN A 804 45.10 1.61 -19.58
CA GLN A 804 43.81 0.99 -19.84
C GLN A 804 43.66 0.56 -21.30
N ALA A 805 44.16 1.36 -22.24
CA ALA A 805 44.12 1.02 -23.66
C ALA A 805 45.18 -0.03 -24.06
N ARG A 806 46.31 -0.10 -23.34
CA ARG A 806 47.45 -0.97 -23.67
C ARG A 806 47.43 -2.34 -22.99
N ARG A 807 47.07 -2.40 -21.70
CA ARG A 807 47.11 -3.61 -20.88
C ARG A 807 45.92 -4.50 -21.19
N THR A 808 46.06 -5.79 -20.88
CA THR A 808 44.97 -6.77 -20.93
C THR A 808 43.77 -6.27 -20.15
N ALA A 809 42.58 -6.30 -20.76
CA ALA A 809 41.33 -6.04 -20.08
C ALA A 809 40.84 -7.32 -19.38
N ASP A 810 40.78 -7.31 -18.05
CA ASP A 810 40.39 -8.46 -17.23
C ASP A 810 38.96 -8.28 -16.70
N PHE A 811 37.98 -8.56 -17.56
CA PHE A 811 36.57 -8.50 -17.18
C PHE A 811 36.18 -9.65 -16.21
N ALA A 812 36.90 -10.77 -16.22
CA ALA A 812 36.71 -11.82 -15.23
C ALA A 812 36.97 -11.29 -13.81
N ALA A 813 38.07 -10.55 -13.61
CA ALA A 813 38.37 -9.91 -12.33
C ALA A 813 37.30 -8.88 -11.92
N VAL A 814 36.72 -8.15 -12.88
CA VAL A 814 35.57 -7.26 -12.62
C VAL A 814 34.38 -8.06 -12.09
N LEU A 815 34.02 -9.18 -12.74
CA LEU A 815 32.90 -10.02 -12.30
C LEU A 815 33.14 -10.64 -10.92
N ASP A 816 34.34 -11.13 -10.65
CA ASP A 816 34.72 -11.68 -9.34
C ASP A 816 34.55 -10.62 -8.23
N ARG A 817 34.96 -9.38 -8.51
CA ARG A 817 34.79 -8.25 -7.58
C ARG A 817 33.34 -7.90 -7.33
N LEU A 818 32.48 -7.98 -8.35
CA LEU A 818 31.05 -7.71 -8.27
C LEU A 818 30.28 -8.84 -7.55
N ALA A 819 30.78 -10.07 -7.62
CA ALA A 819 30.24 -11.22 -6.90
C ALA A 819 30.51 -11.19 -5.38
N GLY A 820 31.38 -10.29 -4.91
CA GLY A 820 31.74 -10.14 -3.50
C GLY A 820 32.97 -10.95 -3.07
N SER A 821 33.66 -11.63 -3.99
CA SER A 821 34.91 -12.33 -3.71
C SER A 821 36.05 -11.32 -3.50
N PRO A 822 36.87 -11.45 -2.43
CA PRO A 822 38.15 -10.73 -2.37
C PRO A 822 39.05 -11.16 -3.54
N PRO A 823 39.93 -10.29 -4.06
CA PRO A 823 40.83 -10.66 -5.14
C PRO A 823 41.64 -11.90 -4.73
N ALA A 824 41.60 -12.94 -5.57
CA ALA A 824 42.30 -14.18 -5.33
C ALA A 824 43.83 -13.94 -5.36
N GLU A 825 44.49 -14.04 -4.21
CA GLU A 825 45.89 -14.43 -4.17
C GLU A 825 46.04 -15.79 -4.90
N PRO A 826 47.10 -16.01 -5.69
CA PRO A 826 47.24 -17.20 -6.52
C PRO A 826 47.44 -18.44 -5.64
N SER A 827 46.36 -19.16 -5.36
CA SER A 827 46.37 -20.42 -4.61
C SER A 827 45.85 -21.58 -5.46
N THR A 828 46.56 -22.71 -5.40
CA THR A 828 46.43 -23.92 -6.23
C THR A 828 45.38 -24.91 -5.69
N ALA A 829 44.25 -24.45 -5.17
CA ALA A 829 43.22 -25.34 -4.60
C ALA A 829 41.97 -25.40 -5.49
N GLU A 830 41.44 -26.62 -5.67
CA GLU A 830 40.33 -26.96 -6.56
C GLU A 830 38.98 -26.29 -6.21
N PRO A 831 38.04 -26.18 -7.18
CA PRO A 831 36.78 -25.49 -7.00
C PRO A 831 35.85 -26.28 -6.06
N SER A 832 35.51 -25.71 -4.91
CA SER A 832 34.45 -26.24 -4.06
C SER A 832 33.07 -25.99 -4.70
N THR A 833 32.26 -27.04 -4.75
CA THR A 833 30.92 -27.07 -5.34
C THR A 833 29.86 -26.43 -4.44
N ALA A 834 28.95 -25.68 -5.08
CA ALA A 834 27.57 -25.41 -4.68
C ALA A 834 27.31 -25.01 -3.21
N GLY A 835 27.42 -23.70 -2.94
CA GLY A 835 26.76 -23.03 -1.82
C GLY A 835 25.65 -22.12 -2.34
N SER A 836 24.45 -22.23 -1.76
CA SER A 836 23.29 -21.36 -2.04
C SER A 836 23.67 -19.87 -1.97
N PRO A 837 23.16 -18.99 -2.86
CA PRO A 837 23.62 -17.61 -2.97
C PRO A 837 23.37 -16.81 -1.69
N SER A 838 24.30 -15.91 -1.37
CA SER A 838 24.08 -14.87 -0.37
C SER A 838 22.96 -13.94 -0.84
N PRO A 839 21.89 -13.74 -0.07
CA PRO A 839 20.86 -12.77 -0.40
C PRO A 839 21.44 -11.35 -0.27
N GLY A 840 21.94 -10.76 -1.36
CA GLY A 840 22.53 -9.40 -1.24
C GLY A 840 23.18 -8.73 -2.46
N ALA A 841 23.36 -9.38 -3.61
CA ALA A 841 24.02 -8.74 -4.76
C ALA A 841 23.15 -7.65 -5.42
N ALA A 842 23.77 -6.53 -5.81
CA ALA A 842 23.11 -5.47 -6.57
C ALA A 842 22.79 -5.94 -8.00
N PRO A 843 21.63 -5.55 -8.58
CA PRO A 843 21.35 -5.85 -9.97
C PRO A 843 22.37 -5.18 -10.90
N LEU A 844 22.69 -5.82 -12.01
CA LEU A 844 23.64 -5.36 -13.02
C LEU A 844 22.87 -4.85 -14.24
N LEU A 845 23.22 -3.66 -14.73
CA LEU A 845 22.59 -3.05 -15.90
C LEU A 845 23.63 -2.85 -16.99
N GLU A 846 23.45 -3.49 -18.14
CA GLU A 846 24.33 -3.31 -19.30
C GLU A 846 23.87 -2.13 -20.16
N LEU A 847 24.81 -1.21 -20.39
CA LEU A 847 24.68 -0.04 -21.27
C LEU A 847 25.51 -0.28 -22.52
N GLY A 848 24.83 -0.24 -23.67
CA GLY A 848 25.36 -0.55 -24.97
C GLY A 848 24.27 -0.93 -25.98
N PRO A 849 24.66 -1.22 -27.22
CA PRO A 849 23.73 -1.58 -28.31
C PRO A 849 23.30 -3.06 -28.29
N SER A 850 23.85 -3.88 -27.39
CA SER A 850 23.67 -5.33 -27.37
C SER A 850 23.55 -5.89 -25.94
N ALA A 851 23.51 -7.22 -25.81
CA ALA A 851 23.41 -7.95 -24.55
C ALA A 851 24.64 -8.84 -24.29
N VAL A 852 25.80 -8.44 -24.82
CA VAL A 852 27.02 -9.25 -24.84
C VAL A 852 27.57 -9.42 -23.42
N LEU A 853 27.64 -8.34 -22.63
CA LEU A 853 28.10 -8.43 -21.24
C LEU A 853 27.10 -9.20 -20.39
N THR A 854 25.80 -9.05 -20.61
CA THR A 854 24.75 -9.83 -19.95
C THR A 854 24.95 -11.32 -20.21
N GLY A 855 25.27 -11.71 -21.44
CA GLY A 855 25.59 -13.08 -21.78
C GLY A 855 26.85 -13.61 -21.07
N MET A 856 27.89 -12.78 -20.93
CA MET A 856 29.10 -13.13 -20.16
C MET A 856 28.80 -13.27 -18.66
N VAL A 857 28.06 -12.32 -18.09
CA VAL A 857 27.64 -12.34 -16.69
C VAL A 857 26.85 -13.61 -16.39
N ARG A 858 25.85 -13.96 -17.21
CA ARG A 858 25.06 -15.19 -16.98
C ARG A 858 25.87 -16.48 -16.99
N ARG A 859 27.00 -16.52 -17.72
CA ARG A 859 27.90 -17.69 -17.74
C ARG A 859 28.78 -17.76 -16.50
N SER A 860 29.25 -16.62 -16.01
CA SER A 860 30.16 -16.55 -14.86
C SER A 860 29.44 -16.46 -13.52
N LEU A 861 28.27 -15.82 -13.50
CA LEU A 861 27.43 -15.50 -12.34
C LEU A 861 25.96 -15.84 -12.69
N PRO A 862 25.59 -17.14 -12.75
CA PRO A 862 24.27 -17.57 -13.22
C PRO A 862 23.11 -17.03 -12.37
N ASP A 863 23.35 -16.75 -11.09
CA ASP A 863 22.35 -16.25 -10.14
C ASP A 863 22.26 -14.71 -10.11
N ALA A 864 23.14 -13.99 -10.84
CA ALA A 864 23.12 -12.54 -10.86
C ALA A 864 22.01 -12.00 -11.76
N VAL A 865 21.21 -11.07 -11.25
CA VAL A 865 20.25 -10.31 -12.07
C VAL A 865 21.04 -9.34 -12.95
N CYS A 866 21.16 -9.66 -14.24
CA CYS A 866 21.79 -8.80 -15.24
C CYS A 866 20.86 -8.58 -16.43
N VAL A 867 20.64 -7.31 -16.78
CA VAL A 867 19.72 -6.92 -17.85
C VAL A 867 20.34 -5.91 -18.82
N PRO A 868 20.10 -6.07 -20.14
CA PRO A 868 20.57 -5.12 -21.15
C PRO A 868 19.56 -3.99 -21.37
N THR A 869 20.07 -2.77 -21.58
CA THR A 869 19.23 -1.59 -21.86
C THR A 869 18.53 -1.64 -23.22
N ARG A 870 19.00 -2.46 -24.17
CA ARG A 870 18.40 -2.60 -25.52
C ARG A 870 16.90 -2.91 -25.47
N GLN A 871 16.43 -3.68 -24.49
CA GLN A 871 15.00 -3.94 -24.25
C GLN A 871 14.58 -3.16 -23.00
N TRP A 872 14.51 -1.84 -23.11
CA TRP A 872 14.41 -0.94 -21.96
C TRP A 872 13.16 -1.21 -21.09
N GLU A 873 12.02 -1.58 -21.66
CA GLU A 873 10.81 -1.96 -20.91
C GLU A 873 11.06 -3.18 -20.01
N ARG A 874 11.74 -4.20 -20.54
CA ARG A 874 12.12 -5.38 -19.76
C ARG A 874 13.18 -5.06 -18.71
N ALA A 875 14.09 -4.15 -19.01
CA ALA A 875 15.04 -3.65 -18.03
C ALA A 875 14.33 -2.91 -16.88
N VAL A 876 13.33 -2.06 -17.16
CA VAL A 876 12.48 -1.43 -16.15
C VAL A 876 11.78 -2.50 -15.30
N ALA A 877 11.13 -3.48 -15.94
CA ALA A 877 10.43 -4.57 -15.26
C ALA A 877 11.35 -5.36 -14.31
N ALA A 878 12.52 -5.76 -14.79
CA ALA A 878 13.49 -6.53 -14.01
C ALA A 878 14.11 -5.72 -12.87
N LEU A 879 14.50 -4.46 -13.11
CA LEU A 879 15.03 -3.58 -12.09
C LEU A 879 13.98 -3.31 -11.01
N HIS A 880 12.74 -3.03 -11.41
CA HIS A 880 11.62 -2.88 -10.49
C HIS A 880 11.42 -4.14 -9.65
N CYS A 881 11.32 -5.33 -10.25
CA CYS A 881 11.16 -6.58 -9.51
C CYS A 881 12.37 -6.92 -8.61
N ALA A 882 13.57 -6.44 -8.96
CA ALA A 882 14.79 -6.58 -8.15
C ALA A 882 14.92 -5.54 -7.01
N GLY A 883 13.95 -4.63 -6.88
CA GLY A 883 13.93 -3.62 -5.81
C GLY A 883 14.60 -2.29 -6.13
N ALA A 884 14.86 -1.98 -7.41
CA ALA A 884 15.30 -0.65 -7.81
C ALA A 884 14.14 0.36 -7.74
N GLY A 885 14.44 1.59 -7.36
CA GLY A 885 13.47 2.70 -7.27
C GLY A 885 13.24 3.36 -8.62
N VAL A 886 12.31 2.83 -9.41
CA VAL A 886 11.91 3.42 -10.69
C VAL A 886 11.02 4.64 -10.44
N ASP A 887 11.39 5.77 -11.03
CA ASP A 887 10.52 6.96 -11.13
C ASP A 887 9.49 6.74 -12.24
N TRP A 888 8.34 6.19 -11.85
CA TRP A 888 7.22 5.92 -12.75
C TRP A 888 6.58 7.20 -13.29
N ALA A 889 6.66 8.32 -12.56
CA ALA A 889 6.10 9.59 -13.02
C ALA A 889 6.94 10.14 -14.18
N ALA A 890 8.26 10.08 -14.06
CA ALA A 890 9.18 10.41 -15.15
C ALA A 890 8.98 9.49 -16.37
N LEU A 891 8.66 8.20 -16.15
CA LEU A 891 8.36 7.29 -17.24
C LEU A 891 7.03 7.62 -17.95
N LEU A 892 6.01 8.03 -17.21
CA LEU A 892 4.67 8.33 -17.71
C LEU A 892 4.52 9.74 -18.30
N ASP A 893 5.57 10.56 -18.23
CA ASP A 893 5.59 11.91 -18.79
C ASP A 893 5.22 11.91 -20.28
N GLY A 894 4.17 12.64 -20.65
CA GLY A 894 3.61 12.71 -22.00
C GLY A 894 2.71 11.52 -22.44
N CYS A 895 2.45 10.53 -21.57
CA CYS A 895 1.61 9.37 -21.92
C CYS A 895 0.09 9.60 -21.70
N GLY A 896 -0.31 10.67 -21.00
CA GLY A 896 -1.72 11.11 -20.93
C GLY A 896 -2.70 10.20 -20.18
N GLY A 897 -2.22 9.31 -19.30
CA GLY A 897 -3.08 8.41 -18.52
C GLY A 897 -3.74 9.08 -17.31
N ARG A 898 -4.92 8.58 -16.93
CA ARG A 898 -5.71 9.04 -15.77
C ARG A 898 -5.71 7.99 -14.66
N ARG A 899 -6.10 8.41 -13.45
CA ARG A 899 -6.39 7.49 -12.35
C ARG A 899 -7.80 6.95 -12.51
N VAL A 900 -7.93 5.63 -12.68
CA VAL A 900 -9.22 4.95 -12.90
C VAL A 900 -9.51 3.91 -11.83
N ARG A 901 -10.80 3.57 -11.66
CA ARG A 901 -11.21 2.48 -10.76
C ARG A 901 -10.67 1.13 -11.26
N LEU A 902 -9.77 0.55 -10.48
CA LEU A 902 -9.27 -0.82 -10.59
C LEU A 902 -9.53 -1.56 -9.27
N PRO A 903 -9.49 -2.90 -9.25
CA PRO A 903 -9.60 -3.68 -8.02
C PRO A 903 -8.65 -3.18 -6.93
N THR A 904 -9.09 -3.30 -5.69
CA THR A 904 -8.32 -2.92 -4.50
C THR A 904 -7.59 -4.14 -3.92
N TYR A 905 -6.68 -3.89 -2.98
CA TYR A 905 -5.77 -4.86 -2.40
C TYR A 905 -6.52 -6.04 -1.74
N PRO A 906 -6.16 -7.29 -2.08
CA PRO A 906 -6.78 -8.47 -1.50
C PRO A 906 -6.18 -8.83 -0.13
N PHE A 907 -6.65 -8.17 0.93
CA PHE A 907 -6.19 -8.41 2.30
C PHE A 907 -6.16 -9.89 2.70
N ARG A 908 -5.07 -10.33 3.35
CA ARG A 908 -4.85 -11.68 3.85
C ARG A 908 -5.37 -11.80 5.28
N ARG A 909 -6.70 -11.77 5.38
CA ARG A 909 -7.39 -11.74 6.68
C ARG A 909 -7.15 -13.01 7.48
N ARG A 910 -6.75 -12.83 8.74
CA ARG A 910 -6.72 -13.87 9.77
C ARG A 910 -7.73 -13.53 10.86
N SER A 911 -8.19 -14.54 11.58
CA SER A 911 -9.12 -14.34 12.70
C SER A 911 -8.38 -13.71 13.88
N HIS A 912 -8.86 -12.55 14.33
CA HIS A 912 -8.39 -11.83 15.51
C HIS A 912 -9.60 -11.59 16.43
N TRP A 913 -9.76 -12.45 17.43
CA TRP A 913 -10.95 -12.49 18.28
C TRP A 913 -10.69 -13.08 19.68
N ARG A 914 -11.22 -12.44 20.73
CA ARG A 914 -11.24 -12.99 22.11
C ARG A 914 -12.63 -13.50 22.51
N GLY A 915 -12.69 -14.76 22.93
CA GLY A 915 -13.88 -15.46 23.43
C GLY A 915 -14.54 -16.38 22.38
N PRO A 916 -15.79 -16.85 22.60
CA PRO A 916 -16.48 -17.70 21.63
C PRO A 916 -16.44 -17.11 20.20
N ALA A 917 -16.22 -17.97 19.20
CA ALA A 917 -16.17 -17.56 17.81
C ALA A 917 -17.45 -16.78 17.42
N PRO A 918 -17.34 -15.71 16.61
CA PRO A 918 -18.50 -14.96 16.19
C PRO A 918 -19.44 -15.86 15.38
N TYR A 919 -20.74 -15.65 15.54
CA TYR A 919 -21.73 -16.34 14.70
C TYR A 919 -21.43 -16.05 13.23
N THR A 920 -21.25 -17.12 12.45
CA THR A 920 -21.05 -17.05 11.00
C THR A 920 -22.37 -17.36 10.31
N PRO A 921 -22.96 -16.42 9.55
CA PRO A 921 -24.17 -16.71 8.79
C PRO A 921 -23.90 -17.82 7.77
N PRO A 922 -24.87 -18.73 7.52
CA PRO A 922 -24.72 -19.74 6.48
C PRO A 922 -24.52 -19.06 5.11
N ALA A 923 -23.57 -19.57 4.32
CA ALA A 923 -23.30 -19.06 2.99
C ALA A 923 -24.55 -19.19 2.07
N PRO A 924 -24.76 -18.29 1.10
CA PRO A 924 -25.71 -18.56 0.02
C PRO A 924 -25.36 -19.88 -0.66
N LEU A 925 -26.34 -20.79 -0.77
CA LEU A 925 -26.15 -22.16 -1.22
C LEU A 925 -25.49 -22.21 -2.62
N THR A 926 -24.20 -22.57 -2.65
CA THR A 926 -23.53 -23.14 -3.83
C THR A 926 -22.92 -24.49 -3.41
N PRO A 927 -23.05 -25.56 -4.21
CA PRO A 927 -22.68 -26.90 -3.78
C PRO A 927 -21.16 -27.06 -3.85
N ARG A 928 -20.50 -27.36 -2.74
CA ARG A 928 -19.09 -27.77 -2.72
C ARG A 928 -18.86 -29.02 -1.85
N THR A 929 -18.09 -29.92 -2.44
CA THR A 929 -17.73 -31.27 -2.00
C THR A 929 -16.66 -31.24 -0.88
N PRO A 930 -16.66 -32.18 0.10
CA PRO A 930 -15.77 -32.13 1.26
C PRO A 930 -14.37 -32.72 0.98
N GLY A 931 -13.32 -32.02 1.41
CA GLY A 931 -11.93 -32.50 1.42
C GLY A 931 -11.46 -32.92 2.82
N THR A 932 -10.62 -33.95 2.89
CA THR A 932 -10.14 -34.66 4.09
C THR A 932 -8.96 -33.98 4.80
N PRO A 933 -8.78 -34.20 6.13
CA PRO A 933 -7.72 -33.57 6.92
C PRO A 933 -6.40 -34.36 6.91
N ARG A 934 -5.26 -33.66 6.88
CA ARG A 934 -3.90 -34.22 7.05
C ARG A 934 -3.34 -33.89 8.44
N THR A 935 -2.83 -34.91 9.11
CA THR A 935 -2.16 -34.88 10.41
C THR A 935 -0.67 -34.60 10.27
N THR A 936 -0.10 -33.80 11.18
CA THR A 936 1.34 -33.54 11.32
C THR A 936 1.94 -34.28 12.52
N PRO A 937 3.18 -34.82 12.44
CA PRO A 937 3.82 -35.54 13.54
C PRO A 937 4.52 -34.59 14.53
N ARG A 938 4.50 -34.96 15.82
CA ARG A 938 5.28 -34.33 16.91
C ARG A 938 6.60 -35.09 17.11
N THR A 939 7.71 -34.36 17.20
CA THR A 939 9.04 -34.90 17.56
C THR A 939 9.45 -34.42 18.96
N PRO A 940 10.16 -35.22 19.78
CA PRO A 940 10.46 -34.88 21.17
C PRO A 940 11.64 -33.92 21.31
N LEU A 941 11.59 -33.06 22.33
CA LEU A 941 12.65 -32.15 22.76
C LEU A 941 13.70 -32.91 23.59
N THR A 942 14.97 -32.75 23.25
CA THR A 942 16.13 -33.16 24.07
C THR A 942 16.75 -31.94 24.73
N GLU A 943 17.11 -32.09 26.00
CA GLU A 943 17.67 -31.06 26.87
C GLU A 943 19.15 -30.70 26.54
N ASP A 944 19.37 -29.38 26.64
CA ASP A 944 20.50 -28.63 27.18
C ASP A 944 21.79 -28.38 26.35
N ARG A 945 21.93 -27.09 25.96
CA ARG A 945 23.18 -26.30 25.99
C ARG A 945 22.90 -24.83 25.66
N MET A 946 22.98 -23.93 26.65
CA MET A 946 22.90 -22.48 26.44
C MET A 946 24.00 -21.99 25.49
N THR A 947 23.58 -21.58 24.30
CA THR A 947 24.35 -20.82 23.30
C THR A 947 23.57 -19.55 22.94
N GLU A 948 24.17 -18.60 22.24
CA GLU A 948 23.48 -17.42 21.68
C GLU A 948 22.16 -17.77 20.97
N GLN A 949 22.11 -18.95 20.34
CA GLN A 949 20.91 -19.53 19.75
C GLN A 949 19.79 -19.80 20.77
N ALA A 950 20.10 -20.22 22.01
CA ALA A 950 19.10 -20.44 23.06
C ALA A 950 18.51 -19.12 23.59
N VAL A 951 19.34 -18.07 23.69
CA VAL A 951 18.86 -16.71 23.98
C VAL A 951 17.97 -16.23 22.84
N LEU A 952 18.38 -16.47 21.59
CA LEU A 952 17.58 -16.13 20.41
C LEU A 952 16.24 -16.85 20.38
N ASP A 953 16.22 -18.17 20.58
CA ASP A 953 14.99 -18.96 20.61
C ASP A 953 14.04 -18.46 21.70
N ARG A 954 14.58 -18.05 22.84
CA ARG A 954 13.78 -17.52 23.94
C ARG A 954 13.30 -16.08 23.70
N VAL A 955 14.13 -15.21 23.11
CA VAL A 955 13.71 -13.88 22.66
C VAL A 955 12.62 -14.01 21.59
N LEU A 956 12.75 -14.95 20.65
CA LEU A 956 11.72 -15.24 19.65
C LEU A 956 10.42 -15.73 20.29
N GLU A 957 10.49 -16.63 21.27
CA GLU A 957 9.30 -17.12 21.99
C GLU A 957 8.60 -16.00 22.78
N LEU A 958 9.36 -15.17 23.49
CA LEU A 958 8.82 -14.02 24.23
C LEU A 958 8.23 -12.98 23.28
N THR A 959 8.90 -12.69 22.17
CA THR A 959 8.41 -11.80 21.11
C THR A 959 7.11 -12.33 20.53
N ALA A 960 7.05 -13.63 20.20
CA ALA A 960 5.84 -14.28 19.69
C ALA A 960 4.68 -14.15 20.67
N ARG A 961 4.94 -14.41 21.96
CA ARG A 961 3.94 -14.30 23.02
C ARG A 961 3.41 -12.88 23.22
N HIS A 962 4.29 -11.88 23.28
CA HIS A 962 3.93 -10.47 23.49
C HIS A 962 3.20 -9.86 22.29
N LEU A 963 3.56 -10.30 21.08
CA LEU A 963 2.95 -9.82 19.84
C LEU A 963 1.74 -10.67 19.39
N GLY A 964 1.48 -11.81 20.04
CA GLY A 964 0.40 -12.72 19.67
C GLY A 964 0.65 -13.46 18.34
N HIS A 965 1.93 -13.69 18.00
CA HIS A 965 2.37 -14.51 16.88
C HIS A 965 2.68 -15.93 17.37
N ARG A 966 2.80 -16.89 16.44
CA ARG A 966 3.44 -18.17 16.76
C ARG A 966 4.97 -18.02 16.72
N PRO A 967 5.75 -18.83 17.47
CA PRO A 967 7.21 -18.75 17.46
C PRO A 967 7.85 -18.87 16.07
N ASP A 968 7.24 -19.65 15.16
CA ASP A 968 7.68 -19.83 13.78
C ASP A 968 7.37 -18.64 12.85
N GLU A 969 6.53 -17.69 13.29
CA GLU A 969 6.12 -16.51 12.51
C GLU A 969 6.98 -15.26 12.81
N VAL A 970 7.81 -15.30 13.84
CA VAL A 970 8.68 -14.19 14.22
C VAL A 970 10.00 -14.31 13.46
N ALA A 971 10.18 -13.47 12.44
CA ALA A 971 11.45 -13.37 11.74
C ALA A 971 12.50 -12.70 12.64
N ALA A 972 13.60 -13.41 12.91
CA ALA A 972 14.63 -12.96 13.85
C ALA A 972 15.33 -11.64 13.45
N ASP A 973 15.37 -11.35 12.14
CA ASP A 973 15.98 -10.15 11.59
C ASP A 973 14.99 -9.00 11.34
N ARG A 974 13.71 -9.22 11.58
CA ARG A 974 12.70 -8.18 11.39
C ARG A 974 12.66 -7.29 12.61
N THR A 975 12.57 -5.98 12.40
CA THR A 975 12.51 -5.05 13.53
C THR A 975 11.23 -5.28 14.34
N PHE A 976 11.25 -5.04 15.65
CA PHE A 976 10.06 -5.21 16.48
C PHE A 976 8.89 -4.34 16.01
N VAL A 977 9.16 -3.08 15.64
CA VAL A 977 8.17 -2.19 15.01
C VAL A 977 7.68 -2.79 13.69
N GLY A 978 8.58 -3.36 12.89
CA GLY A 978 8.25 -4.09 11.66
C GLY A 978 7.40 -5.33 11.90
N LEU A 979 7.51 -5.99 13.07
CA LEU A 979 6.68 -7.10 13.53
C LEU A 979 5.34 -6.64 14.13
N GLY A 980 5.11 -5.32 14.16
CA GLY A 980 3.90 -4.69 14.64
C GLY A 980 3.88 -4.38 16.15
N ALA A 981 5.05 -4.39 16.81
CA ALA A 981 5.16 -3.99 18.21
C ALA A 981 4.92 -2.49 18.36
N ASP A 982 3.95 -2.12 19.19
CA ASP A 982 3.79 -0.75 19.66
C ASP A 982 4.73 -0.44 20.85
N SER A 983 4.83 0.84 21.23
CA SER A 983 5.68 1.26 22.36
C SER A 983 5.30 0.61 23.69
N LEU A 984 4.03 0.24 23.88
CA LEU A 984 3.53 -0.40 25.09
C LEU A 984 3.96 -1.88 25.14
N GLN A 985 3.87 -2.60 24.02
CA GLN A 985 4.32 -3.98 23.89
C GLN A 985 5.84 -4.10 24.04
N LEU A 986 6.58 -3.15 23.47
CA LEU A 986 8.04 -3.09 23.62
C LEU A 986 8.45 -2.93 25.08
N ILE A 987 7.81 -2.03 25.83
CA ILE A 987 8.10 -1.85 27.26
C ILE A 987 7.79 -3.14 28.05
N GLY A 988 6.67 -3.80 27.77
CA GLY A 988 6.30 -5.05 28.43
C GLY A 988 7.27 -6.20 28.12
N MET A 989 7.69 -6.32 26.86
CA MET A 989 8.66 -7.30 26.41
C MET A 989 10.04 -7.07 27.04
N VAL A 990 10.52 -5.82 27.06
CA VAL A 990 11.79 -5.45 27.69
C VAL A 990 11.79 -5.82 29.17
N ARG A 991 10.77 -5.43 29.93
CA ARG A 991 10.67 -5.79 31.36
C ARG A 991 10.72 -7.30 31.60
N GLN A 992 10.11 -8.08 30.72
CA GLN A 992 10.14 -9.53 30.85
C GLN A 992 11.49 -10.13 30.46
N LEU A 993 12.17 -9.57 29.45
CA LEU A 993 13.54 -9.92 29.10
C LEU A 993 14.52 -9.59 30.23
N GLU A 994 14.40 -8.40 30.84
CA GLU A 994 15.20 -7.99 32.00
C GLU A 994 14.97 -8.94 33.19
N ALA A 995 13.71 -9.29 33.47
CA ALA A 995 13.35 -10.22 34.55
C ALA A 995 13.86 -11.65 34.31
N GLU A 996 13.87 -12.11 33.05
CA GLU A 996 14.26 -13.48 32.71
C GLU A 996 15.77 -13.67 32.55
N PHE A 997 16.48 -12.67 32.01
CA PHE A 997 17.91 -12.74 31.73
C PHE A 997 18.79 -11.92 32.69
N GLY A 998 18.20 -11.18 33.63
CA GLY A 998 18.94 -10.38 34.62
C GLY A 998 19.84 -9.31 34.00
N THR A 999 19.52 -8.87 32.78
CA THR A 999 20.31 -7.90 32.00
C THR A 999 19.48 -6.62 31.88
N GLU A 1000 20.02 -5.47 32.29
CA GLU A 1000 19.35 -4.18 32.05
C GLU A 1000 19.37 -3.84 30.56
N ILE A 1001 18.20 -3.51 30.01
CA ILE A 1001 18.01 -3.16 28.61
C ILE A 1001 17.17 -1.88 28.54
N SER A 1002 17.78 -0.79 28.12
CA SER A 1002 17.06 0.47 27.95
C SER A 1002 16.19 0.46 26.68
N MET A 1003 15.10 1.23 26.68
CA MET A 1003 14.27 1.43 25.49
C MET A 1003 15.03 2.05 24.32
N ARG A 1004 16.07 2.85 24.60
CA ARG A 1004 16.94 3.43 23.58
C ARG A 1004 17.74 2.35 22.87
N GLU A 1005 18.33 1.43 23.62
CA GLU A 1005 19.08 0.31 23.06
C GLU A 1005 18.19 -0.57 22.18
N ILE A 1006 16.96 -0.89 22.59
CA ILE A 1006 16.01 -1.66 21.77
C ILE A 1006 15.55 -0.93 20.51
N LEU A 1007 15.43 0.40 20.53
CA LEU A 1007 14.95 1.17 19.37
C LEU A 1007 16.06 1.57 18.40
N GLU A 1008 17.29 1.80 18.89
CA GLU A 1008 18.40 2.35 18.11
C GLU A 1008 19.49 1.30 17.79
N GLU A 1009 19.71 0.30 18.64
CA GLU A 1009 20.89 -0.60 18.57
C GLU A 1009 20.53 -2.08 18.42
N ALA A 1010 19.48 -2.54 19.10
CA ALA A 1010 19.00 -3.92 19.19
C ALA A 1010 17.58 -4.08 18.63
N GLY A 1011 17.31 -3.44 17.50
CA GLY A 1011 15.97 -3.31 16.89
C GLY A 1011 15.24 -4.59 16.50
N THR A 1012 15.91 -5.75 16.53
CA THR A 1012 15.40 -7.05 16.08
C THR A 1012 15.55 -8.11 17.17
N PRO A 1013 14.78 -9.22 17.13
CA PRO A 1013 14.98 -10.36 18.04
C PRO A 1013 16.43 -10.88 18.05
N ARG A 1014 17.09 -10.92 16.88
CA ARG A 1014 18.48 -11.37 16.75
C ARG A 1014 19.46 -10.41 17.43
N LEU A 1015 19.38 -9.12 17.13
CA LEU A 1015 20.27 -8.13 17.74
C LEU A 1015 20.02 -8.00 19.26
N THR A 1016 18.78 -8.21 19.72
CA THR A 1016 18.46 -8.29 21.16
C THR A 1016 19.09 -9.52 21.82
N ALA A 1017 19.06 -10.67 21.14
CA ALA A 1017 19.72 -11.87 21.65
C ALA A 1017 21.25 -11.72 21.69
N GLU A 1018 21.85 -11.11 20.66
CA GLU A 1018 23.27 -10.74 20.64
C GLU A 1018 23.62 -9.77 21.78
N LEU A 1019 22.78 -8.76 22.04
CA LEU A 1019 22.95 -7.81 23.14
C LEU A 1019 22.93 -8.51 24.51
N ILE A 1020 21.94 -9.39 24.73
CA ILE A 1020 21.80 -10.15 25.99
C ILE A 1020 22.97 -11.13 26.15
N ALA A 1021 23.33 -11.86 25.09
CA ALA A 1021 24.45 -12.80 25.10
C ALA A 1021 25.80 -12.09 25.33
N GLY A 1022 25.96 -10.86 24.82
CA GLY A 1022 27.14 -10.03 24.98
C GLY A 1022 27.32 -9.43 26.39
N ARG A 1023 26.27 -9.40 27.22
CA ARG A 1023 26.27 -8.70 28.54
C ARG A 1023 26.57 -9.58 29.76
N LYS A 1024 26.70 -10.91 29.63
CA LYS A 1024 27.02 -11.89 30.71
C LYS A 1024 26.26 -11.70 32.04
N ALA A 1025 25.20 -12.48 32.26
CA ALA A 1025 24.62 -12.67 33.59
C ALA A 1025 25.57 -13.50 34.51
N PRO A 1026 25.67 -13.21 35.83
CA PRO A 1026 26.43 -14.04 36.77
C PRO A 1026 25.67 -15.34 37.08
N ALA A 1027 26.43 -16.39 37.40
CA ALA A 1027 25.92 -17.74 37.69
C ALA A 1027 24.94 -17.76 38.87
N ILE A 1028 23.70 -18.20 38.63
CA ILE A 1028 22.74 -18.54 39.69
C ILE A 1028 22.94 -20.02 40.04
N SER A 1029 23.36 -20.29 41.27
CA SER A 1029 23.37 -21.63 41.85
C SER A 1029 21.94 -22.03 42.22
N VAL A 1030 21.42 -23.07 41.56
CA VAL A 1030 20.15 -23.70 41.95
C VAL A 1030 20.43 -24.73 43.04
N GLU A 1031 20.01 -24.45 44.28
CA GLU A 1031 19.84 -25.51 45.28
C GLU A 1031 18.52 -26.28 44.99
N PRO A 1032 18.53 -27.62 45.02
CA PRO A 1032 17.35 -28.43 44.75
C PRO A 1032 16.40 -28.39 45.94
N THR A 1033 15.22 -27.80 45.75
CA THR A 1033 14.10 -27.91 46.72
C THR A 1033 13.39 -29.25 46.52
N PRO A 1034 12.98 -30.00 47.58
CA PRO A 1034 12.52 -31.37 47.45
C PRO A 1034 11.17 -31.48 46.73
N ALA A 1035 11.01 -32.55 45.95
CA ALA A 1035 9.77 -32.90 45.27
C ALA A 1035 8.56 -32.93 46.22
N ALA A 1036 7.64 -31.98 46.04
CA ALA A 1036 6.32 -32.06 46.65
C ALA A 1036 5.47 -33.09 45.89
N ARG A 1037 4.98 -34.08 46.63
CA ARG A 1037 4.18 -35.21 46.17
C ARG A 1037 2.94 -34.74 45.40
N ILE A 1038 2.69 -35.37 44.25
CA ILE A 1038 1.39 -35.38 43.57
C ILE A 1038 0.38 -36.07 44.48
N PRO A 1039 -0.72 -35.40 44.92
CA PRO A 1039 -1.85 -36.11 45.48
C PRO A 1039 -2.66 -36.73 44.35
N ALA A 1040 -3.00 -38.01 44.50
CA ALA A 1040 -3.95 -38.72 43.64
C ALA A 1040 -5.34 -38.01 43.62
N PRO A 1041 -6.13 -38.15 42.53
CA PRO A 1041 -7.41 -37.47 42.42
C PRO A 1041 -8.41 -38.04 43.43
N ALA A 1042 -8.94 -37.19 44.31
CA ALA A 1042 -10.08 -37.50 45.16
C ALA A 1042 -11.40 -37.13 44.44
N PRO A 1043 -12.51 -37.83 44.72
CA PRO A 1043 -13.68 -37.86 43.85
C PRO A 1043 -14.49 -36.57 43.89
N VAL A 1044 -15.20 -36.34 42.78
CA VAL A 1044 -16.18 -35.27 42.57
C VAL A 1044 -17.15 -35.18 43.75
N ALA A 1045 -17.14 -34.05 44.46
CA ALA A 1045 -18.14 -33.73 45.47
C ALA A 1045 -19.02 -32.56 44.99
N HIS A 1046 -20.33 -32.85 45.01
CA HIS A 1046 -21.51 -32.02 44.83
C HIS A 1046 -21.39 -30.49 44.65
N VAL A 1047 -22.13 -30.04 43.62
CA VAL A 1047 -22.73 -28.71 43.45
C VAL A 1047 -23.31 -28.18 44.77
N PRO A 1048 -22.92 -26.98 45.25
CA PRO A 1048 -23.71 -26.27 46.25
C PRO A 1048 -24.91 -25.61 45.58
N ALA A 1049 -26.09 -25.86 46.14
CA ALA A 1049 -27.34 -25.16 45.84
C ALA A 1049 -27.23 -23.65 46.15
N PRO A 1050 -28.06 -22.79 45.53
CA PRO A 1050 -28.04 -21.35 45.74
C PRO A 1050 -28.41 -20.98 47.19
N VAL A 1051 -27.57 -20.16 47.83
CA VAL A 1051 -27.86 -19.59 49.14
C VAL A 1051 -28.91 -18.48 48.98
N SER A 1052 -30.08 -18.76 49.53
CA SER A 1052 -31.16 -17.81 49.81
C SER A 1052 -30.67 -16.73 50.78
N VAL A 1053 -30.72 -15.46 50.38
CA VAL A 1053 -30.67 -14.33 51.32
C VAL A 1053 -32.10 -13.98 51.71
N ALA A 1054 -32.40 -14.15 52.99
CA ALA A 1054 -33.69 -13.86 53.60
C ALA A 1054 -34.04 -12.37 53.49
N VAL A 1055 -35.21 -12.08 52.93
CA VAL A 1055 -35.85 -10.77 52.96
C VAL A 1055 -36.50 -10.61 54.34
N ALA A 1056 -36.03 -9.64 55.13
CA ALA A 1056 -36.76 -9.16 56.29
C ALA A 1056 -38.02 -8.42 55.81
N SER A 1057 -39.17 -8.80 56.35
CA SER A 1057 -40.48 -8.27 56.03
C SER A 1057 -40.67 -6.82 56.51
N ALA A 1058 -41.18 -5.96 55.64
CA ALA A 1058 -41.93 -4.74 55.98
C ALA A 1058 -43.10 -4.57 54.98
N PRO A 1059 -44.22 -3.93 55.38
CA PRO A 1059 -45.57 -4.36 55.03
C PRO A 1059 -46.12 -3.82 53.70
N ALA A 1060 -47.23 -4.41 53.27
CA ALA A 1060 -47.93 -4.19 52.01
C ALA A 1060 -48.28 -2.71 51.72
N PRO A 1061 -48.28 -2.27 50.45
CA PRO A 1061 -48.67 -0.92 50.09
C PRO A 1061 -50.19 -0.76 50.10
N ALA A 1062 -50.67 0.18 50.92
CA ALA A 1062 -51.95 0.82 50.71
C ALA A 1062 -51.83 1.85 49.58
N SER A 1063 -52.88 1.95 48.78
CA SER A 1063 -53.10 2.91 47.70
C SER A 1063 -52.79 4.37 48.07
N GLY A 1064 -51.94 5.05 47.29
CA GLY A 1064 -51.73 6.51 47.36
C GLY A 1064 -50.56 6.99 46.48
N GLU A 1065 -50.69 8.18 45.88
CA GLU A 1065 -49.76 8.85 44.93
C GLU A 1065 -48.28 8.94 45.39
N PRO A 1066 -47.31 9.12 44.46
CA PRO A 1066 -45.90 9.23 44.82
C PRO A 1066 -45.60 10.54 45.57
N ALA A 1067 -45.11 10.43 46.81
CA ALA A 1067 -44.64 11.55 47.59
C ALA A 1067 -43.23 11.99 47.14
N TYR A 1068 -43.07 13.28 46.81
CA TYR A 1068 -41.78 13.90 46.56
C TYR A 1068 -41.03 14.18 47.87
N ALA A 1069 -39.69 14.17 47.80
CA ALA A 1069 -38.81 14.49 48.93
C ALA A 1069 -39.19 15.83 49.57
N THR A 1070 -39.26 15.85 50.89
CA THR A 1070 -39.59 17.05 51.66
C THR A 1070 -38.47 18.09 51.55
N ARG A 1071 -38.79 19.38 51.69
CA ARG A 1071 -37.79 20.46 51.70
C ARG A 1071 -36.68 20.23 52.75
N ALA A 1072 -36.99 19.55 53.85
CA ALA A 1072 -36.02 19.21 54.88
C ALA A 1072 -34.99 18.18 54.40
N GLU A 1073 -35.41 17.18 53.62
CA GLU A 1073 -34.53 16.16 53.05
C GLU A 1073 -33.61 16.74 51.95
N VAL A 1074 -34.15 17.64 51.12
CA VAL A 1074 -33.34 18.36 50.11
C VAL A 1074 -32.32 19.30 50.76
N ALA A 1075 -32.69 19.96 51.87
CA ALA A 1075 -31.77 20.81 52.62
C ALA A 1075 -30.64 20.01 53.28
N ALA A 1076 -30.95 18.85 53.87
CA ALA A 1076 -29.95 17.97 54.46
C ALA A 1076 -28.96 17.43 53.42
N LEU A 1077 -29.44 17.03 52.24
CA LEU A 1077 -28.58 16.57 51.15
C LEU A 1077 -27.70 17.69 50.59
N SER A 1078 -28.25 18.90 50.46
CA SER A 1078 -27.49 20.08 50.01
C SER A 1078 -26.37 20.45 50.99
N GLU A 1079 -26.63 20.31 52.29
CA GLU A 1079 -25.64 20.54 53.34
C GLU A 1079 -24.52 19.48 53.32
N GLN A 1080 -24.84 18.21 53.07
CA GLN A 1080 -23.84 17.15 52.91
C GLN A 1080 -22.96 17.38 51.66
N ILE A 1081 -23.55 17.83 50.55
CA ILE A 1081 -22.79 18.16 49.33
C ILE A 1081 -21.86 19.34 49.59
N ARG A 1082 -22.32 20.36 50.33
CA ARG A 1082 -21.49 21.53 50.71
C ARG A 1082 -20.31 21.11 51.59
N GLN A 1083 -20.53 20.27 52.59
CA GLN A 1083 -19.46 19.76 53.46
C GLN A 1083 -18.44 18.92 52.67
N LEU A 1084 -18.89 18.12 51.71
CA LEU A 1084 -18.00 17.34 50.84
C LEU A 1084 -17.13 18.26 49.95
N ALA A 1085 -17.73 19.32 49.40
CA ALA A 1085 -17.00 20.30 48.59
C ALA A 1085 -15.97 21.09 49.41
N GLU A 1086 -16.30 21.47 50.65
CA GLU A 1086 -15.37 22.13 51.57
C GLU A 1086 -14.19 21.21 51.94
N THR A 1087 -14.45 19.93 52.14
CA THR A 1087 -13.41 18.92 52.43
C THR A 1087 -12.46 18.75 51.23
N GLN A 1088 -13.01 18.71 50.01
CA GLN A 1088 -12.22 18.62 48.78
C GLN A 1088 -11.35 19.86 48.55
N ALA A 1089 -11.89 21.06 48.82
CA ALA A 1089 -11.14 22.31 48.71
C ALA A 1089 -9.98 22.39 49.74
N ALA A 1090 -10.20 21.91 50.96
CA ALA A 1090 -9.16 21.82 51.98
C ALA A 1090 -8.03 20.85 51.57
N MET A 1091 -8.37 19.69 51.01
CA MET A 1091 -7.39 18.73 50.48
C MET A 1091 -6.55 19.32 49.34
N LEU A 1092 -7.18 20.03 48.40
CA LEU A 1092 -6.48 20.69 47.29
C LEU A 1092 -5.51 21.78 47.78
N THR A 1093 -5.90 22.51 48.82
CA THR A 1093 -5.04 23.54 49.44
C THR A 1093 -3.82 22.90 50.10
N GLN A 1094 -4.01 21.81 50.87
CA GLN A 1094 -2.90 21.06 51.47
C GLN A 1094 -1.95 20.46 50.42
N LEU A 1095 -2.48 19.96 49.31
CA LEU A 1095 -1.69 19.45 48.18
C LEU A 1095 -0.87 20.56 47.53
N SER A 1096 -1.45 21.74 47.35
CA SER A 1096 -0.74 22.90 46.79
C SER A 1096 0.39 23.39 47.71
N GLU A 1097 0.16 23.41 49.03
CA GLU A 1097 1.20 23.74 50.01
C GLU A 1097 2.32 22.71 50.05
N ALA A 1098 1.99 21.41 49.96
CA ALA A 1098 2.98 20.34 49.89
C ALA A 1098 3.85 20.43 48.62
N VAL A 1099 3.26 20.77 47.48
CA VAL A 1099 3.98 20.99 46.22
C VAL A 1099 4.89 22.22 46.32
N ALA A 1100 4.43 23.32 46.91
CA ALA A 1100 5.25 24.52 47.12
C ALA A 1100 6.48 24.23 48.02
N LEU A 1101 6.30 23.45 49.10
CA LEU A 1101 7.38 23.00 49.99
C LEU A 1101 8.41 22.09 49.28
N LEU A 1102 7.95 21.21 48.39
CA LEU A 1102 8.84 20.35 47.58
C LEU A 1102 9.63 21.15 46.53
N THR A 1103 9.01 22.19 45.97
CA THR A 1103 9.65 23.05 44.96
C THR A 1103 10.68 24.00 45.60
N ALA A 1104 10.46 24.44 46.84
CA ALA A 1104 11.43 25.26 47.58
C ALA A 1104 12.68 24.48 48.03
N ARG A 1105 12.59 23.15 48.16
CA ARG A 1105 13.72 22.27 48.54
C ARG A 1105 14.62 21.86 47.38
N THR A 1106 14.21 22.06 46.14
CA THR A 1106 14.93 21.63 44.93
C THR A 1106 15.60 22.77 44.16
N GLY A 1107 15.50 24.02 44.66
CA GLY A 1107 16.02 25.24 44.02
C GLY A 1107 17.40 25.74 44.47
N THR A 1108 18.12 25.03 45.35
CA THR A 1108 19.49 25.40 45.75
C THR A 1108 20.41 24.18 45.63
N GLU A 1109 21.12 24.12 44.50
CA GLU A 1109 22.22 23.22 44.07
C GLU A 1109 21.90 22.69 42.66
N THR A 1110 22.19 23.45 41.59
CA THR A 1110 23.49 23.28 40.93
C THR A 1110 23.80 24.47 40.02
N ARG A 1111 25.03 24.95 40.21
CA ARG A 1111 25.83 25.80 39.34
C ARG A 1111 26.89 24.92 38.71
#